data_AF-A0A1S9CPH1-F1
#
_entry.id   AF-A0A1S9CPH1-F1
#
_cell.length_a   1.000
_cell.length_b   1.000
_cell.length_c   1.000
_cell.angle_alpha   90.00
_cell.angle_beta   90.00
_cell.angle_gamma   90.00
#
_symmetry.space_group_name_H-M   'P 1'
#
loop_
_entity.id
_entity.type
_entity.pdbx_description
1 polymer ?
#
loop_
_entity_poly.entity_id
_entity_poly.type
_entity_poly.pdbx_seq_one_letter_code
_entity_poly.pdbx_strand_id
1 'polypeptide(L)'
;MKLMNKLAIALSTVMVFGAIPAVTMAASNAIIDMPNIIIGSTLGYDKDFEGNIILDSVDEIKALNIFVETTLQYKEEQFLIKGTDVSFDDLLYPSIEGTTTTSHLETVEVERLDDTTLRVRVLNIDEDKMFAVPVYLEVTGSNPKLDIIGNGGISSQTINISKNSISHENIKIAFGEQKNIPIEGDGTLGEIIIEEVIVGALNETTQVVIDLATNSGLIFDLAVGNQIEFTGKEGFAGLRQFAEVTYVSPNNQQIILEVPALNDNGIKGEISIKNLPVRAENRKAGVLCSEVELLVAINDISSRGVVSQVTEYEVYLGLESPRNLVVTAGGASNTVQFSLNETVAGSLDNNLDIFFTVSGADIINFEDKVIDGVHFSASKNNHGEIYEIVAEMTRDFDKSIANEIVVELELLSGVNETGTIEILAESRGFKQDLLLELGKIKNTLNVSSINAQLQAGYRGQVGGQIVISETEKDVLEKDGQIIVEIASASANDIRIENVKVEGTNGLVVESKIVGDYIVIDVIRESAAAGNIIISDIEFTVGQNAPLGNYSVNIGGNSISNKNTGLAFNATDFTDAMKDVIVVENFASVVRETYVAPQIVQTPQPEIKEVVVEEVQEVVETVTQPTVITVANTYMTDAGNVMVGVRDIVTALGLPSDALSFENKQITISTGNTNIVLEIGSNIMNINGIDVVMNENVVSIEGRTCVSARFLAIALGLDMQVNNGAIEFII
;
A
#
# COMPACT_ATOMS: atom_id res chain seq x y z
N MET A 1 68.26 41.66 -43.49
CA MET A 1 68.36 42.04 -42.06
C MET A 1 67.34 41.22 -41.27
N LYS A 2 67.74 40.67 -40.11
CA LYS A 2 66.98 39.78 -39.20
C LYS A 2 67.29 38.27 -39.26
N LEU A 3 68.42 37.89 -39.85
CA LEU A 3 69.20 36.75 -39.35
C LEU A 3 70.31 37.31 -38.44
N MET A 4 70.59 36.66 -37.31
CA MET A 4 71.74 36.83 -36.36
C MET A 4 71.48 37.29 -34.91
N ASN A 5 70.27 37.62 -34.46
CA ASN A 5 70.06 38.05 -33.05
C ASN A 5 69.13 37.18 -32.19
N LYS A 6 68.90 35.92 -32.56
CA LYS A 6 68.14 34.98 -31.73
C LYS A 6 68.83 33.64 -31.47
N LEU A 7 70.14 33.55 -31.77
CA LEU A 7 70.91 32.30 -31.73
C LEU A 7 71.78 32.11 -30.46
N ALA A 8 71.63 32.90 -29.39
CA ALA A 8 72.55 32.73 -28.24
C ALA A 8 72.00 32.95 -26.82
N ILE A 9 70.83 33.55 -26.61
CA ILE A 9 70.43 33.95 -25.24
C ILE A 9 68.92 33.75 -25.02
N ALA A 10 68.51 32.48 -25.00
CA ALA A 10 67.41 32.01 -24.17
C ALA A 10 67.83 30.65 -23.59
N LEU A 11 69.06 30.65 -23.05
CA LEU A 11 69.69 29.59 -22.29
C LEU A 11 69.13 29.64 -20.86
N SER A 12 67.84 29.31 -20.66
CA SER A 12 67.25 29.04 -19.34
C SER A 12 65.75 28.72 -19.45
N THR A 13 65.42 27.56 -20.00
CA THR A 13 64.17 26.83 -19.69
C THR A 13 64.26 25.42 -20.26
N VAL A 14 64.89 24.51 -19.52
CA VAL A 14 64.24 23.31 -18.91
C VAL A 14 62.88 22.99 -19.58
N MET A 15 62.62 21.86 -20.23
CA MET A 15 62.85 20.47 -19.83
C MET A 15 62.62 19.55 -21.05
N VAL A 16 63.62 18.70 -21.33
CA VAL A 16 63.53 17.26 -21.65
C VAL A 16 62.28 16.75 -22.39
N PHE A 17 62.38 16.63 -23.72
CA PHE A 17 61.73 15.54 -24.46
C PHE A 17 62.81 14.52 -24.81
N GLY A 18 62.99 13.54 -23.94
CA GLY A 18 63.94 12.46 -24.11
C GLY A 18 63.39 11.19 -23.49
N ALA A 19 63.18 10.19 -24.35
CA ALA A 19 62.87 8.79 -24.07
C ALA A 19 61.57 8.51 -23.28
N ILE A 20 60.64 7.82 -23.93
CA ILE A 20 59.54 7.13 -23.26
C ILE A 20 60.17 5.86 -22.65
N PRO A 21 60.28 5.70 -21.31
CA PRO A 21 60.29 4.36 -20.76
C PRO A 21 58.85 3.86 -20.84
N ALA A 22 58.67 2.65 -21.36
CA ALA A 22 57.42 1.92 -21.23
C ALA A 22 57.13 1.78 -19.73
N VAL A 23 56.19 2.57 -19.22
CA VAL A 23 55.56 2.33 -17.93
C VAL A 23 54.24 1.67 -18.28
N THR A 24 54.05 0.42 -17.86
CA THR A 24 52.80 -0.16 -17.36
C THR A 24 52.90 -1.68 -17.44
N MET A 25 52.84 -2.35 -16.28
CA MET A 25 52.28 -3.67 -15.92
C MET A 25 52.96 -4.02 -14.58
N ALA A 26 52.33 -4.17 -13.41
CA ALA A 26 50.93 -4.20 -13.01
C ALA A 26 50.78 -3.50 -11.65
N ALA A 27 49.69 -2.76 -11.43
CA ALA A 27 49.25 -2.43 -10.08
C ALA A 27 48.59 -3.69 -9.50
N SER A 28 49.39 -4.61 -8.98
CA SER A 28 48.87 -5.70 -8.16
C SER A 28 48.47 -5.07 -6.82
N ASN A 29 47.18 -4.92 -6.56
CA ASN A 29 46.72 -4.63 -5.20
C ASN A 29 46.88 -5.92 -4.39
N ALA A 30 47.98 -6.07 -3.65
CA ALA A 30 48.08 -7.14 -2.68
C ALA A 30 47.27 -6.72 -1.46
N ILE A 31 46.16 -7.41 -1.23
CA ILE A 31 45.39 -7.28 0.01
C ILE A 31 45.79 -8.49 0.85
N ILE A 32 46.34 -8.23 2.04
CA ILE A 32 46.51 -9.24 3.07
C ILE A 32 45.30 -9.06 3.97
N ASP A 33 44.28 -9.92 3.84
CA ASP A 33 43.12 -9.89 4.73
C ASP A 33 43.37 -10.88 5.86
N MET A 34 43.90 -10.37 6.97
CA MET A 34 44.06 -11.17 8.18
C MET A 34 42.76 -11.13 8.98
N PRO A 35 42.10 -12.29 9.20
CA PRO A 35 40.95 -12.33 10.07
C PRO A 35 41.44 -11.98 11.48
N ASN A 36 40.82 -10.97 12.12
CA ASN A 36 40.95 -10.63 13.54
C ASN A 36 42.03 -9.59 13.93
N ILE A 37 42.11 -8.47 13.20
CA ILE A 37 42.97 -7.33 13.57
C ILE A 37 42.11 -6.17 14.11
N ILE A 38 42.52 -5.63 15.27
CA ILE A 38 42.06 -4.35 15.83
C ILE A 38 43.26 -3.41 16.02
N ILE A 39 42.99 -2.15 16.37
CA ILE A 39 44.03 -1.23 16.83
C ILE A 39 44.67 -1.81 18.10
N GLY A 40 45.99 -1.99 18.08
CA GLY A 40 46.80 -2.63 19.12
C GLY A 40 47.21 -4.07 18.81
N SER A 41 46.65 -4.71 17.78
CA SER A 41 47.07 -6.06 17.36
C SER A 41 48.52 -6.06 16.86
N THR A 42 49.30 -7.06 17.27
CA THR A 42 50.65 -7.34 16.79
C THR A 42 50.63 -8.43 15.72
N LEU A 43 51.53 -8.34 14.74
CA LEU A 43 51.69 -9.29 13.64
C LEU A 43 53.11 -9.85 13.68
N GLY A 44 53.21 -11.18 13.79
CA GLY A 44 54.48 -11.92 13.79
C GLY A 44 55.17 -12.02 15.15
N TYR A 45 54.61 -11.44 16.20
CA TYR A 45 55.09 -11.51 17.59
C TYR A 45 53.95 -11.24 18.58
N ASP A 46 54.16 -11.62 19.84
CA ASP A 46 53.25 -11.33 20.95
C ASP A 46 53.91 -10.42 21.98
N LYS A 47 53.12 -9.79 22.85
CA LYS A 47 53.61 -9.06 24.03
C LYS A 47 53.06 -9.71 25.29
N ASP A 48 53.89 -9.84 26.33
CA ASP A 48 53.41 -10.24 27.65
C ASP A 48 52.66 -9.09 28.38
N PHE A 49 52.12 -9.38 29.56
CA PHE A 49 51.41 -8.40 30.41
C PHE A 49 52.27 -7.21 30.85
N GLU A 50 53.60 -7.31 30.75
CA GLU A 50 54.56 -6.27 31.10
C GLU A 50 55.04 -5.48 29.86
N GLY A 51 54.55 -5.85 28.67
CA GLY A 51 54.89 -5.23 27.40
C GLY A 51 56.17 -5.76 26.76
N ASN A 52 56.76 -6.84 27.29
CA ASN A 52 57.95 -7.45 26.70
C ASN A 52 57.55 -8.28 25.48
N ILE A 53 58.37 -8.21 24.42
CA ILE A 53 58.17 -9.01 23.21
C ILE A 53 58.45 -10.49 23.50
N ILE A 54 57.45 -11.33 23.22
CA ILE A 54 57.58 -12.78 23.15
C ILE A 54 57.73 -13.16 21.68
N LEU A 55 58.90 -13.67 21.32
CA LEU A 55 59.11 -14.36 20.05
C LEU A 55 58.74 -15.82 20.26
N ASP A 56 57.74 -16.28 19.53
CA ASP A 56 57.30 -17.68 19.62
C ASP A 56 58.46 -18.62 19.21
N SER A 57 58.52 -19.80 19.83
CA SER A 57 59.65 -20.72 19.65
C SER A 57 59.86 -21.08 18.17
N VAL A 58 61.11 -21.38 17.81
CA VAL A 58 61.69 -21.46 16.45
C VAL A 58 60.91 -22.33 15.44
N ASP A 59 59.94 -23.14 15.87
CA ASP A 59 59.16 -24.04 15.02
C ASP A 59 57.80 -23.47 14.53
N GLU A 60 57.34 -22.29 14.99
CA GLU A 60 56.06 -21.69 14.56
C GLU A 60 56.10 -20.17 14.25
N ILE A 61 57.25 -19.62 13.82
CA ILE A 61 57.35 -18.19 13.45
C ILE A 61 56.48 -17.88 12.22
N LYS A 62 55.27 -17.35 12.44
CA LYS A 62 54.40 -16.78 11.39
C LYS A 62 54.65 -15.28 11.25
N ALA A 63 55.89 -14.89 10.99
CA ALA A 63 56.18 -13.51 10.54
C ALA A 63 55.32 -13.21 9.30
N LEU A 64 54.85 -11.97 9.14
CA LEU A 64 54.20 -11.57 7.91
C LEU A 64 55.26 -11.55 6.80
N ASN A 65 55.31 -12.61 6.01
CA ASN A 65 56.28 -12.76 4.94
C ASN A 65 55.77 -12.08 3.68
N ILE A 66 56.43 -11.01 3.27
CA ILE A 66 56.24 -10.42 1.94
C ILE A 66 57.09 -11.23 0.97
N PHE A 67 56.45 -11.97 0.07
CA PHE A 67 57.13 -12.72 -0.98
C PHE A 67 57.36 -11.83 -2.20
N VAL A 68 58.61 -11.69 -2.60
CA VAL A 68 59.02 -10.90 -3.76
C VAL A 68 59.56 -11.85 -4.82
N GLU A 69 58.92 -11.86 -5.99
CA GLU A 69 59.38 -12.57 -7.18
C GLU A 69 60.25 -11.63 -8.03
N THR A 70 61.41 -12.11 -8.45
CA THR A 70 62.36 -11.33 -9.23
C THR A 70 62.48 -11.87 -10.64
N THR A 71 62.47 -11.00 -11.64
CA THR A 71 62.71 -11.36 -13.06
C THR A 71 64.11 -10.95 -13.54
N LEU A 72 64.92 -10.44 -12.62
CA LEU A 72 66.27 -9.93 -12.84
C LEU A 72 67.17 -10.48 -11.73
N GLN A 73 68.46 -10.64 -12.02
CA GLN A 73 69.44 -11.02 -11.00
C GLN A 73 69.72 -9.84 -10.04
N TYR A 74 69.61 -10.10 -8.73
CA TYR A 74 69.88 -9.15 -7.66
C TYR A 74 71.29 -9.35 -7.13
N LYS A 75 72.16 -8.35 -7.28
CA LYS A 75 73.53 -8.38 -6.76
C LYS A 75 73.63 -7.70 -5.40
N GLU A 76 73.04 -6.53 -5.27
CA GLU A 76 73.04 -5.70 -4.06
C GLU A 76 72.01 -4.57 -4.19
N GLU A 77 70.73 -4.92 -4.13
CA GLU A 77 69.63 -3.97 -4.28
C GLU A 77 69.02 -3.68 -2.91
N GLN A 78 68.48 -2.47 -2.79
CA GLN A 78 67.82 -2.02 -1.57
C GLN A 78 66.50 -1.35 -1.90
N PHE A 79 65.51 -1.57 -1.05
CA PHE A 79 64.21 -0.91 -1.13
C PHE A 79 63.70 -0.59 0.27
N LEU A 80 62.66 0.24 0.35
CA LEU A 80 62.03 0.61 1.61
C LEU A 80 60.65 0.00 1.73
N ILE A 81 60.24 -0.26 2.96
CA ILE A 81 58.86 -0.56 3.32
C ILE A 81 58.44 0.53 4.31
N LYS A 82 57.36 1.27 4.00
CA LYS A 82 56.80 2.30 4.87
C LYS A 82 55.44 1.88 5.41
N GLY A 83 55.27 1.92 6.72
CA GLY A 83 54.01 1.73 7.41
C GLY A 83 53.16 3.00 7.43
N THR A 84 51.85 2.83 7.32
CA THR A 84 50.84 3.81 7.79
C THR A 84 49.89 3.08 8.70
N ASP A 85 49.50 3.70 9.83
CA ASP A 85 48.68 3.08 10.88
C ASP A 85 49.27 1.77 11.42
N VAL A 86 50.60 1.64 11.35
CA VAL A 86 51.40 0.55 11.93
C VAL A 86 52.70 1.09 12.53
N SER A 87 53.31 0.34 13.44
CA SER A 87 54.59 0.64 14.07
C SER A 87 55.52 -0.57 14.04
N PHE A 88 56.81 -0.34 13.81
CA PHE A 88 57.89 -1.32 13.86
C PHE A 88 58.68 -1.17 15.16
N ASP A 89 58.90 -2.28 15.87
CA ASP A 89 59.67 -2.32 17.12
C ASP A 89 61.17 -2.53 16.85
N ASP A 90 62.06 -1.80 17.52
CA ASP A 90 63.50 -1.89 17.30
C ASP A 90 64.13 -3.17 17.82
N LEU A 91 63.52 -3.83 18.82
CA LEU A 91 63.99 -5.09 19.36
C LEU A 91 63.84 -6.26 18.36
N LEU A 92 62.94 -6.12 17.38
CA LEU A 92 62.67 -7.13 16.35
C LEU A 92 63.56 -7.00 15.11
N TYR A 93 64.25 -5.87 14.95
CA TYR A 93 65.12 -5.60 13.80
C TYR A 93 66.51 -5.11 14.25
N PRO A 94 67.36 -6.01 14.78
CA PRO A 94 68.69 -5.64 15.23
C PRO A 94 69.53 -5.08 14.08
N SER A 95 70.40 -4.11 14.41
CA SER A 95 71.31 -3.50 13.44
C SER A 95 72.35 -4.51 12.94
N ILE A 96 72.57 -4.51 11.62
CA ILE A 96 73.49 -5.44 10.97
C ILE A 96 74.91 -4.87 11.10
N GLU A 97 75.61 -5.24 12.17
CA GLU A 97 77.04 -4.96 12.26
C GLU A 97 77.82 -5.88 11.31
N GLY A 98 78.47 -5.25 10.32
CA GLY A 98 79.11 -5.91 9.20
C GLY A 98 80.09 -7.01 9.60
N THR A 99 79.82 -8.22 9.12
CA THR A 99 80.82 -9.28 8.98
C THR A 99 80.90 -9.69 7.52
N THR A 100 81.89 -9.13 6.81
CA THR A 100 82.28 -9.63 5.49
C THR A 100 82.87 -11.03 5.64
N THR A 101 82.14 -12.05 5.20
CA THR A 101 82.73 -13.32 4.81
C THR A 101 82.34 -13.64 3.37
N THR A 102 83.28 -14.28 2.67
CA THR A 102 83.29 -14.49 1.22
C THR A 102 82.15 -15.38 0.70
N SER A 103 81.52 -14.88 -0.36
CA SER A 103 80.99 -15.55 -1.56
C SER A 103 79.80 -16.52 -1.46
N HIS A 104 78.71 -16.11 -2.14
CA HIS A 104 77.63 -16.92 -2.73
C HIS A 104 76.43 -17.36 -1.88
N LEU A 105 76.19 -16.78 -0.70
CA LEU A 105 74.90 -16.97 -0.02
C LEU A 105 73.89 -15.91 -0.48
N GLU A 106 72.71 -16.36 -0.89
CA GLU A 106 71.52 -15.54 -1.08
C GLU A 106 71.07 -15.03 0.29
N THR A 107 71.03 -13.71 0.50
CA THR A 107 70.66 -13.13 1.80
C THR A 107 69.67 -11.98 1.65
N VAL A 108 68.69 -11.96 2.55
CA VAL A 108 67.73 -10.87 2.73
C VAL A 108 67.92 -10.31 4.13
N GLU A 109 68.22 -9.03 4.21
CA GLU A 109 68.56 -8.30 5.41
C GLU A 109 67.52 -7.20 5.65
N VAL A 110 66.91 -7.14 6.84
CA VAL A 110 65.90 -6.12 7.18
C VAL A 110 66.39 -5.28 8.36
N GLU A 111 66.50 -3.98 8.14
CA GLU A 111 66.94 -2.99 9.11
C GLU A 111 65.82 -1.99 9.37
N ARG A 112 65.50 -1.72 10.63
CA ARG A 112 64.57 -0.64 10.99
C ARG A 112 65.28 0.71 10.95
N LEU A 113 64.73 1.66 10.20
CA LEU A 113 65.24 3.03 10.15
C LEU A 113 64.57 3.92 11.19
N ASP A 114 63.24 3.78 11.32
CA ASP A 114 62.40 4.45 12.31
C ASP A 114 61.17 3.57 12.60
N ASP A 115 60.24 4.07 13.43
CA ASP A 115 59.02 3.35 13.82
C ASP A 115 58.06 3.05 12.67
N THR A 116 58.22 3.66 11.50
CA THR A 116 57.34 3.46 10.35
C THR A 116 58.08 3.07 9.09
N THR A 117 59.41 2.88 9.13
CA THR A 117 60.21 2.63 7.93
C THR A 117 61.23 1.51 8.16
N LEU A 118 61.17 0.50 7.29
CA LEU A 118 62.19 -0.55 7.16
C LEU A 118 63.00 -0.34 5.88
N ARG A 119 64.28 -0.71 5.93
CA ARG A 119 65.16 -0.89 4.79
C ARG A 119 65.38 -2.38 4.59
N VAL A 120 65.14 -2.85 3.37
CA VAL A 120 65.43 -4.22 2.97
C VAL A 120 66.62 -4.20 2.02
N ARG A 121 67.62 -5.03 2.30
CA ARG A 121 68.79 -5.25 1.44
C ARG A 121 68.81 -6.70 0.96
N VAL A 122 69.00 -6.87 -0.33
CA VAL A 122 68.96 -8.16 -1.01
C VAL A 122 70.29 -8.38 -1.72
N LEU A 123 70.90 -9.54 -1.52
CA LEU A 123 72.23 -9.87 -2.05
C LEU A 123 72.22 -11.24 -2.74
N ASN A 124 72.81 -11.27 -3.94
CA ASN A 124 73.10 -12.47 -4.74
C ASN A 124 71.91 -13.38 -5.09
N ILE A 125 70.69 -12.85 -5.25
CA ILE A 125 69.51 -13.64 -5.65
C ILE A 125 69.47 -13.76 -7.18
N ASP A 126 69.42 -15.00 -7.69
CA ASP A 126 69.35 -15.24 -9.13
C ASP A 126 68.02 -14.77 -9.74
N GLU A 127 68.01 -14.55 -11.06
CA GLU A 127 66.78 -14.29 -11.82
C GLU A 127 65.76 -15.43 -11.66
N ASP A 128 64.47 -15.09 -11.72
CA ASP A 128 63.33 -16.01 -11.58
C ASP A 128 63.26 -16.75 -10.23
N LYS A 129 63.94 -16.23 -9.19
CA LYS A 129 63.80 -16.69 -7.80
C LYS A 129 62.89 -15.78 -6.98
N MET A 130 62.27 -16.38 -5.98
CA MET A 130 61.44 -15.73 -4.98
C MET A 130 62.15 -15.70 -3.64
N PHE A 131 62.03 -14.59 -2.91
CA PHE A 131 62.51 -14.46 -1.54
C PHE A 131 61.43 -13.91 -0.62
N ALA A 132 61.56 -14.20 0.68
CA ALA A 132 60.64 -13.72 1.71
C ALA A 132 61.29 -12.61 2.53
N VAL A 133 60.54 -11.54 2.80
CA VAL A 133 60.90 -10.48 3.74
C VAL A 133 60.04 -10.65 4.98
N PRO A 134 60.62 -11.01 6.14
CA PRO A 134 59.86 -11.09 7.37
C PRO A 134 59.53 -9.67 7.87
N VAL A 135 58.25 -9.42 8.11
CA VAL A 135 57.75 -8.17 8.68
C VAL A 135 56.99 -8.46 9.97
N TYR A 136 57.46 -7.84 11.04
CA TYR A 136 56.84 -7.75 12.36
C TYR A 136 56.34 -6.33 12.59
N LEU A 137 55.09 -6.16 13.01
CA LEU A 137 54.50 -4.83 13.23
C LEU A 137 53.38 -4.85 14.27
N GLU A 138 53.08 -3.69 14.84
CA GLU A 138 51.90 -3.41 15.65
C GLU A 138 50.97 -2.47 14.89
N VAL A 139 49.68 -2.73 14.95
CA VAL A 139 48.65 -1.90 14.30
C VAL A 139 48.30 -0.73 15.21
N THR A 140 48.46 0.50 14.73
CA THR A 140 48.33 1.72 15.54
C THR A 140 47.17 2.62 15.12
N GLY A 141 46.52 2.33 13.99
CA GLY A 141 45.42 3.12 13.48
C GLY A 141 44.41 2.32 12.68
N SER A 142 43.40 3.02 12.16
CA SER A 142 42.20 2.41 11.58
C SER A 142 42.38 1.86 10.17
N ASN A 143 43.42 2.24 9.43
CA ASN A 143 43.65 1.79 8.05
C ASN A 143 45.11 1.33 7.85
N PRO A 144 45.52 0.22 8.49
CA PRO A 144 46.90 -0.26 8.44
C PRO A 144 47.32 -0.67 7.03
N LYS A 145 48.45 -0.13 6.56
CA LYS A 145 49.02 -0.43 5.24
C LYS A 145 50.55 -0.37 5.22
N LEU A 146 51.15 -1.07 4.25
CA LEU A 146 52.58 -1.07 3.95
C LEU A 146 52.80 -0.61 2.51
N ASP A 147 53.58 0.46 2.33
CA ASP A 147 54.02 0.96 1.03
C ASP A 147 55.45 0.47 0.73
N ILE A 148 55.58 -0.44 -0.23
CA ILE A 148 56.86 -0.85 -0.81
C ILE A 148 57.32 0.25 -1.76
N ILE A 149 58.48 0.83 -1.48
CA ILE A 149 59.12 1.83 -2.33
C ILE A 149 60.29 1.16 -3.03
N GLY A 150 60.01 0.67 -4.25
CA GLY A 150 60.96 -0.07 -5.05
C GLY A 150 62.10 0.78 -5.59
N ASN A 151 63.26 0.15 -5.74
CA ASN A 151 64.44 0.68 -6.43
C ASN A 151 65.18 -0.51 -7.06
N GLY A 152 65.91 -0.30 -8.17
CA GLY A 152 66.79 -1.32 -8.74
C GLY A 152 66.11 -2.58 -9.30
N GLY A 153 64.85 -2.53 -9.73
CA GLY A 153 64.14 -3.69 -10.31
C GLY A 153 62.92 -4.16 -9.52
N ILE A 154 62.64 -3.56 -8.37
CA ILE A 154 61.42 -3.78 -7.58
C ILE A 154 60.38 -2.73 -7.95
N SER A 155 59.14 -3.14 -8.22
CA SER A 155 58.01 -2.24 -8.42
C SER A 155 57.47 -1.73 -7.09
N SER A 156 57.14 -0.44 -7.01
CA SER A 156 56.41 0.10 -5.86
C SER A 156 55.00 -0.48 -5.77
N GLN A 157 54.54 -0.77 -4.55
CA GLN A 157 53.25 -1.39 -4.28
C GLN A 157 52.73 -0.98 -2.91
N THR A 158 51.42 -0.81 -2.78
CA THR A 158 50.75 -0.66 -1.48
C THR A 158 50.08 -1.97 -1.11
N ILE A 159 50.32 -2.43 0.11
CA ILE A 159 49.71 -3.60 0.71
C ILE A 159 48.79 -3.13 1.83
N ASN A 160 47.48 -3.32 1.66
CA ASN A 160 46.52 -3.09 2.74
C ASN A 160 46.51 -4.32 3.66
N ILE A 161 46.65 -4.10 4.97
CA ILE A 161 46.63 -5.16 6.00
C ILE A 161 45.19 -5.50 6.43
N SER A 162 44.25 -4.60 6.15
CA SER A 162 42.82 -4.86 6.32
C SER A 162 42.05 -4.40 5.08
N LYS A 163 40.94 -5.10 4.78
CA LYS A 163 40.03 -4.70 3.69
C LYS A 163 39.16 -3.50 4.06
N ASN A 164 38.82 -3.38 5.35
CA ASN A 164 37.98 -2.32 5.91
C ASN A 164 38.73 -1.58 7.02
N SER A 165 38.23 -0.41 7.41
CA SER A 165 38.72 0.28 8.60
C SER A 165 38.48 -0.55 9.86
N ILE A 166 39.47 -0.63 10.74
CA ILE A 166 39.44 -1.41 11.99
C ILE A 166 39.24 -0.50 13.22
N SER A 167 38.63 -1.03 14.29
CA SER A 167 38.39 -0.33 15.55
C SER A 167 39.34 -0.80 16.66
N HIS A 168 39.26 -0.21 17.86
CA HIS A 168 39.92 -0.72 19.08
C HIS A 168 38.99 -1.67 19.88
N GLU A 169 37.76 -1.91 19.41
CA GLU A 169 36.72 -2.63 20.15
C GLU A 169 36.74 -4.11 19.72
N ASN A 170 36.74 -5.02 20.69
CA ASN A 170 36.73 -6.46 20.43
C ASN A 170 35.31 -7.04 20.26
N ILE A 171 34.28 -6.29 20.68
CA ILE A 171 32.86 -6.57 20.51
C ILE A 171 32.14 -5.33 20.00
N LYS A 172 30.95 -5.51 19.44
CA LYS A 172 30.08 -4.44 18.97
C LYS A 172 28.67 -4.69 19.47
N ILE A 173 28.02 -3.64 19.97
CA ILE A 173 26.64 -3.70 20.46
C ILE A 173 25.72 -3.04 19.44
N ALA A 174 24.69 -3.77 19.02
CA ALA A 174 23.65 -3.29 18.12
C ALA A 174 22.25 -3.61 18.68
N PHE A 175 21.23 -3.02 18.07
CA PHE A 175 19.83 -3.24 18.42
C PHE A 175 19.11 -3.79 17.20
N GLY A 176 18.40 -4.89 17.39
CA GLY A 176 17.76 -5.65 16.32
C GLY A 176 16.28 -5.29 16.16
N GLU A 177 15.46 -6.32 16.09
CA GLU A 177 14.01 -6.20 15.98
C GLU A 177 13.41 -5.43 17.17
N GLN A 178 12.67 -4.36 16.88
CA GLN A 178 11.94 -3.59 17.89
C GLN A 178 10.62 -4.28 18.24
N LYS A 179 10.16 -4.11 19.48
CA LYS A 179 8.86 -4.60 19.94
C LYS A 179 7.97 -3.47 20.43
N ASN A 180 6.65 -3.59 20.22
CA ASN A 180 5.71 -2.66 20.83
C ASN A 180 5.48 -3.00 22.30
N ILE A 181 5.43 -1.97 23.14
CA ILE A 181 5.11 -2.02 24.57
C ILE A 181 3.80 -1.25 24.78
N PRO A 182 2.85 -1.78 25.54
CA PRO A 182 1.60 -1.07 25.80
C PRO A 182 1.82 0.17 26.69
N ILE A 183 0.94 1.18 26.63
CA ILE A 183 1.00 2.37 27.51
C ILE A 183 0.93 1.97 29.01
N GLU A 184 0.31 0.84 29.32
CA GLU A 184 0.26 0.25 30.66
C GLU A 184 1.63 -0.26 31.15
N GLY A 185 2.55 -0.54 30.22
CA GLY A 185 3.96 -0.83 30.45
C GLY A 185 4.34 -2.29 30.70
N ASP A 186 3.38 -3.19 30.87
CA ASP A 186 3.64 -4.64 31.02
C ASP A 186 3.95 -5.25 29.65
N GLY A 187 5.16 -5.80 29.45
CA GLY A 187 5.56 -6.36 28.16
C GLY A 187 7.01 -6.83 28.11
N THR A 188 7.55 -7.01 26.90
CA THR A 188 8.95 -7.38 26.69
C THR A 188 9.63 -6.49 25.65
N LEU A 189 10.88 -6.11 25.92
CA LEU A 189 11.66 -5.25 25.03
C LEU A 189 12.16 -5.99 23.79
N GLY A 190 12.53 -5.21 22.77
CA GLY A 190 13.17 -5.70 21.55
C GLY A 190 14.56 -6.30 21.75
N GLU A 191 15.20 -6.60 20.63
CA GLU A 191 16.44 -7.38 20.55
C GLU A 191 17.70 -6.53 20.84
N ILE A 192 18.58 -7.06 21.68
CA ILE A 192 19.96 -6.58 21.86
C ILE A 192 20.90 -7.58 21.18
N ILE A 193 21.81 -7.07 20.36
CA ILE A 193 22.77 -7.86 19.60
C ILE A 193 24.19 -7.53 20.11
N ILE A 194 24.96 -8.57 20.42
CA ILE A 194 26.38 -8.47 20.76
C ILE A 194 27.17 -9.29 19.74
N GLU A 195 27.96 -8.61 18.92
CA GLU A 195 28.76 -9.18 17.83
C GLU A 195 30.24 -9.22 18.25
N GLU A 196 30.91 -10.35 18.03
CA GLU A 196 32.36 -10.44 18.14
C GLU A 196 33.05 -9.73 16.97
N VAL A 197 33.82 -8.68 17.26
CA VAL A 197 34.69 -8.04 16.25
C VAL A 197 35.96 -8.86 16.05
N ILE A 198 36.39 -9.58 17.09
CA ILE A 198 37.54 -10.50 17.09
C ILE A 198 37.02 -11.87 17.55
N VAL A 199 37.45 -12.94 16.86
CA VAL A 199 37.25 -14.32 17.30
C VAL A 199 37.66 -14.48 18.78
N GLY A 200 36.77 -15.05 19.57
CA GLY A 200 36.96 -15.40 20.96
C GLY A 200 36.74 -14.28 21.96
N ALA A 201 36.21 -13.13 21.53
CA ALA A 201 35.88 -12.02 22.42
C ALA A 201 34.82 -12.37 23.48
N LEU A 202 34.03 -13.42 23.27
CA LEU A 202 33.05 -13.97 24.22
C LEU A 202 33.46 -15.33 24.81
N ASN A 203 34.74 -15.72 24.70
CA ASN A 203 35.26 -16.97 25.27
C ASN A 203 35.47 -16.91 26.80
N GLU A 204 35.24 -15.76 27.40
CA GLU A 204 35.20 -15.57 28.85
C GLU A 204 33.82 -15.09 29.28
N THR A 205 33.49 -15.34 30.54
CA THR A 205 32.24 -14.84 31.12
C THR A 205 32.18 -13.32 31.00
N THR A 206 31.11 -12.82 30.38
CA THR A 206 30.96 -11.42 30.02
C THR A 206 29.80 -10.78 30.79
N GLN A 207 30.05 -9.65 31.44
CA GLN A 207 29.01 -8.86 32.12
C GLN A 207 28.42 -7.83 31.17
N VAL A 208 27.11 -7.89 30.98
CA VAL A 208 26.34 -6.96 30.15
C VAL A 208 25.48 -6.10 31.07
N VAL A 209 25.84 -4.83 31.19
CA VAL A 209 25.06 -3.83 31.94
C VAL A 209 23.99 -3.28 31.01
N ILE A 210 22.73 -3.29 31.46
CA ILE A 210 21.60 -2.80 30.67
C ILE A 210 20.83 -1.79 31.51
N ASP A 211 20.73 -0.57 31.01
CA ASP A 211 20.04 0.56 31.61
C ASP A 211 18.86 1.00 30.73
N LEU A 212 17.70 1.27 31.36
CA LEU A 212 16.63 2.04 30.74
C LEU A 212 17.09 3.50 30.62
N ALA A 213 17.50 3.90 29.41
CA ALA A 213 18.25 5.14 29.18
C ALA A 213 17.40 6.41 29.26
N THR A 214 16.10 6.29 29.03
CA THR A 214 15.10 7.34 29.24
C THR A 214 14.35 7.08 30.55
N ASN A 215 13.85 8.15 31.17
CA ASN A 215 12.80 8.01 32.19
C ASN A 215 11.51 7.58 31.49
N SER A 216 11.50 6.32 31.04
CA SER A 216 10.43 5.70 30.28
C SER A 216 9.21 5.44 31.15
N GLY A 217 9.31 5.59 32.47
CA GLY A 217 8.29 5.10 33.40
C GLY A 217 8.22 3.58 33.44
N LEU A 218 9.22 2.87 32.89
CA LEU A 218 9.37 1.42 32.97
C LEU A 218 10.41 1.02 34.01
N ILE A 219 10.26 -0.21 34.50
CA ILE A 219 11.25 -0.93 35.28
C ILE A 219 11.37 -2.36 34.75
N PHE A 220 12.54 -2.97 34.89
CA PHE A 220 12.72 -4.39 34.61
C PHE A 220 11.88 -5.22 35.59
N ASP A 221 11.09 -6.16 35.08
CA ASP A 221 10.34 -7.12 35.90
C ASP A 221 11.16 -8.40 36.11
N LEU A 222 12.33 -8.20 36.73
CA LEU A 222 13.33 -9.25 36.98
C LEU A 222 13.85 -9.17 38.41
N ALA A 223 14.36 -10.29 38.88
CA ALA A 223 15.08 -10.44 40.14
C ALA A 223 16.43 -11.12 39.90
N VAL A 224 17.37 -10.91 40.83
CA VAL A 224 18.66 -11.62 40.83
C VAL A 224 18.43 -13.13 40.82
N GLY A 225 19.16 -13.83 39.96
CA GLY A 225 19.04 -15.26 39.70
C GLY A 225 18.00 -15.65 38.64
N ASN A 226 17.27 -14.69 38.06
CA ASN A 226 16.47 -14.97 36.86
C ASN A 226 17.38 -15.28 35.66
N GLN A 227 16.88 -16.08 34.73
CA GLN A 227 17.59 -16.50 33.53
C GLN A 227 16.93 -15.90 32.30
N ILE A 228 17.72 -15.25 31.44
CA ILE A 228 17.27 -14.66 30.18
C ILE A 228 17.85 -15.48 29.04
N GLU A 229 16.98 -16.01 28.18
CA GLU A 229 17.43 -16.76 27.00
C GLU A 229 18.09 -15.83 25.98
N PHE A 230 19.18 -16.30 25.39
CA PHE A 230 19.77 -15.70 24.20
C PHE A 230 20.09 -16.77 23.16
N THR A 231 20.12 -16.34 21.90
CA THR A 231 20.38 -17.22 20.75
C THR A 231 21.62 -16.77 20.01
N GLY A 232 22.35 -17.72 19.41
CA GLY A 232 23.55 -17.41 18.63
C GLY A 232 23.31 -17.40 17.11
N LYS A 233 24.05 -16.53 16.42
CA LYS A 233 24.19 -16.45 14.96
C LYS A 233 25.67 -16.55 14.56
N GLU A 234 25.92 -16.75 13.27
CA GLU A 234 27.28 -16.90 12.70
C GLU A 234 28.11 -17.99 13.42
N GLY A 235 29.25 -17.66 14.02
CA GLY A 235 30.07 -18.58 14.81
C GLY A 235 29.34 -19.26 15.98
N PHE A 236 28.22 -18.69 16.44
CA PHE A 236 27.34 -19.29 17.45
C PHE A 236 26.02 -19.83 16.88
N ALA A 237 25.90 -20.01 15.55
CA ALA A 237 24.64 -20.45 14.93
C ALA A 237 24.10 -21.75 15.55
N GLY A 238 22.83 -21.73 15.95
CA GLY A 238 22.15 -22.87 16.60
C GLY A 238 22.36 -22.94 18.12
N LEU A 239 23.14 -22.04 18.72
CA LEU A 239 23.25 -21.90 20.17
C LEU A 239 21.95 -21.36 20.76
N ARG A 240 21.49 -21.99 21.84
CA ARG A 240 20.45 -21.48 22.75
C ARG A 240 20.93 -21.67 24.18
N GLN A 241 21.08 -20.58 24.92
CA GLN A 241 21.62 -20.60 26.27
C GLN A 241 20.99 -19.47 27.09
N PHE A 242 21.30 -19.44 28.39
CA PHE A 242 20.75 -18.46 29.33
C PHE A 242 21.87 -17.59 29.91
N ALA A 243 21.61 -16.29 29.99
CA ALA A 243 22.37 -15.35 30.80
C ALA A 243 21.69 -15.21 32.17
N GLU A 244 22.47 -15.12 33.25
CA GLU A 244 21.94 -14.97 34.61
C GLU A 244 21.88 -13.50 35.01
N VAL A 245 20.77 -13.05 35.59
CA VAL A 245 20.65 -11.72 36.18
C VAL A 245 21.43 -11.70 37.49
N THR A 246 22.61 -11.07 37.51
CA THR A 246 23.47 -11.02 38.71
C THR A 246 23.23 -9.77 39.56
N TYR A 247 22.64 -8.73 38.97
CA TYR A 247 22.31 -7.49 39.66
C TYR A 247 21.01 -6.89 39.14
N VAL A 248 20.24 -6.31 40.06
CA VAL A 248 19.12 -5.41 39.76
C VAL A 248 19.28 -4.19 40.68
N SER A 249 19.29 -3.01 40.08
CA SER A 249 19.38 -1.74 40.82
C SER A 249 18.17 -1.52 41.76
N PRO A 250 18.30 -0.71 42.82
CA PRO A 250 17.20 -0.48 43.77
C PRO A 250 15.93 0.15 43.17
N ASN A 251 16.06 0.87 42.05
CA ASN A 251 14.94 1.43 41.28
C ASN A 251 14.50 0.51 40.13
N ASN A 252 15.10 -0.67 39.98
CA ASN A 252 14.84 -1.64 38.91
C ASN A 252 14.98 -1.06 37.49
N GLN A 253 15.78 0.00 37.30
CA GLN A 253 16.01 0.61 35.97
C GLN A 253 17.29 0.15 35.30
N GLN A 254 18.14 -0.56 36.04
CA GLN A 254 19.38 -1.18 35.58
C GLN A 254 19.42 -2.64 36.03
N ILE A 255 19.90 -3.50 35.13
CA ILE A 255 20.27 -4.89 35.41
C ILE A 255 21.69 -5.19 34.91
N ILE A 256 22.32 -6.22 35.48
CA ILE A 256 23.54 -6.81 34.93
C ILE A 256 23.22 -8.26 34.60
N LEU A 257 23.46 -8.64 33.34
CA LEU A 257 23.41 -10.02 32.87
C LEU A 257 24.83 -10.58 32.83
N GLU A 258 25.00 -11.78 33.34
CA GLU A 258 26.21 -12.57 33.17
C GLU A 258 25.99 -13.57 32.03
N VAL A 259 26.67 -13.31 30.91
CA VAL A 259 26.72 -14.22 29.77
C VAL A 259 27.85 -15.21 30.02
N PRO A 260 27.60 -16.53 30.00
CA PRO A 260 28.64 -17.53 30.21
C PRO A 260 29.68 -17.49 29.08
N ALA A 261 30.90 -17.97 29.37
CA ALA A 261 31.91 -18.20 28.36
C ALA A 261 31.38 -19.07 27.21
N LEU A 262 31.51 -18.57 25.99
CA LEU A 262 31.07 -19.25 24.76
C LEU A 262 32.26 -19.90 24.08
N ASN A 263 31.99 -20.79 23.13
CA ASN A 263 33.03 -21.36 22.28
C ASN A 263 32.63 -21.14 20.83
N ASP A 264 33.41 -20.32 20.15
CA ASP A 264 33.18 -19.83 18.80
C ASP A 264 33.85 -20.72 17.72
N ASN A 265 34.59 -21.75 18.16
CA ASN A 265 35.39 -22.65 17.33
C ASN A 265 36.30 -21.92 16.31
N GLY A 266 36.77 -20.72 16.66
CA GLY A 266 37.65 -19.93 15.80
C GLY A 266 36.92 -19.11 14.73
N ILE A 267 35.60 -18.95 14.83
CA ILE A 267 34.77 -18.15 13.91
C ILE A 267 33.99 -17.12 14.73
N LYS A 268 34.00 -15.86 14.31
CA LYS A 268 33.26 -14.79 14.99
C LYS A 268 31.79 -15.14 15.12
N GLY A 269 31.27 -15.04 16.34
CA GLY A 269 29.87 -15.23 16.62
C GLY A 269 29.13 -13.94 16.98
N GLU A 270 27.81 -14.04 16.93
CA GLU A 270 26.89 -13.02 17.40
C GLU A 270 25.90 -13.66 18.37
N ILE A 271 25.57 -12.98 19.47
CA ILE A 271 24.47 -13.37 20.35
C ILE A 271 23.34 -12.34 20.33
N SER A 272 22.12 -12.84 20.45
CA SER A 272 20.87 -12.10 20.41
C SER A 272 20.09 -12.34 21.70
N ILE A 273 19.95 -11.29 22.51
CA ILE A 273 19.16 -11.28 23.74
C ILE A 273 17.78 -10.71 23.39
N LYS A 274 16.72 -11.49 23.61
CA LYS A 274 15.33 -11.11 23.32
C LYS A 274 14.46 -11.21 24.56
N ASN A 275 13.29 -10.60 24.49
CA ASN A 275 12.20 -10.78 25.46
C ASN A 275 12.54 -10.32 26.89
N LEU A 276 13.30 -9.23 27.05
CA LEU A 276 13.57 -8.67 28.38
C LEU A 276 12.27 -8.13 28.99
N PRO A 277 11.76 -8.70 30.10
CA PRO A 277 10.47 -8.33 30.64
C PRO A 277 10.54 -7.00 31.40
N VAL A 278 9.53 -6.17 31.17
CA VAL A 278 9.36 -4.86 31.80
C VAL A 278 7.93 -4.68 32.27
N ARG A 279 7.76 -3.74 33.22
CA ARG A 279 6.46 -3.26 33.68
C ARG A 279 6.52 -1.77 33.97
N ALA A 280 5.38 -1.10 34.06
CA ALA A 280 5.35 0.30 34.49
C ALA A 280 5.86 0.46 35.94
N GLU A 281 6.73 1.45 36.15
CA GLU A 281 7.18 1.92 37.46
C GLU A 281 5.97 2.35 38.31
N ASN A 282 5.01 3.03 37.67
CA ASN A 282 3.76 3.44 38.28
C ASN A 282 2.57 3.04 37.42
N ARG A 283 1.84 2.02 37.87
CA ARG A 283 0.64 1.49 37.22
C ARG A 283 -0.45 2.52 36.89
N LYS A 284 -0.49 3.67 37.58
CA LYS A 284 -1.47 4.74 37.27
C LYS A 284 -0.98 5.72 36.21
N ALA A 285 0.34 5.87 36.08
CA ALA A 285 0.94 6.78 35.12
C ALA A 285 1.25 6.09 33.79
N GLY A 286 1.50 4.77 33.83
CA GLY A 286 1.91 4.00 32.66
C GLY A 286 3.32 4.37 32.21
N VAL A 287 3.58 4.16 30.92
CA VAL A 287 4.81 4.51 30.23
C VAL A 287 4.80 6.00 29.86
N LEU A 288 5.91 6.68 30.07
CA LEU A 288 6.04 8.15 29.97
C LEU A 288 6.76 8.61 28.70
N CYS A 289 7.00 7.71 27.75
CA CYS A 289 7.72 7.97 26.51
C CYS A 289 7.01 7.29 25.33
N SER A 290 7.29 7.73 24.11
CA SER A 290 6.85 7.06 22.88
C SER A 290 7.82 5.96 22.42
N GLU A 291 9.09 6.08 22.81
CA GLU A 291 10.16 5.16 22.45
C GLU A 291 10.97 4.78 23.70
N VAL A 292 11.21 3.49 23.88
CA VAL A 292 12.06 2.97 24.95
C VAL A 292 13.47 2.79 24.40
N GLU A 293 14.40 3.54 24.97
CA GLU A 293 15.83 3.42 24.69
C GLU A 293 16.52 2.59 25.78
N LEU A 294 17.43 1.72 25.35
CA LEU A 294 18.39 1.08 26.25
C LEU A 294 19.77 1.70 26.07
N LEU A 295 20.51 1.79 27.17
CA LEU A 295 21.94 1.93 27.17
C LEU A 295 22.52 0.59 27.60
N VAL A 296 23.30 -0.02 26.73
CA VAL A 296 23.94 -1.32 26.97
C VAL A 296 25.44 -1.10 27.03
N ALA A 297 26.09 -1.61 28.06
CA ALA A 297 27.53 -1.48 28.24
C ALA A 297 28.18 -2.83 28.59
N ILE A 298 29.34 -3.08 27.99
CA ILE A 298 30.18 -4.24 28.23
C ILE A 298 31.62 -3.74 28.28
N ASN A 299 32.29 -3.90 29.42
CA ASN A 299 33.60 -3.29 29.68
C ASN A 299 33.57 -1.77 29.40
N ASP A 300 34.45 -1.27 28.52
CA ASP A 300 34.52 0.15 28.13
C ASP A 300 33.65 0.50 26.89
N ILE A 301 32.93 -0.48 26.34
CA ILE A 301 32.10 -0.31 25.14
C ILE A 301 30.67 -0.07 25.57
N SER A 302 30.04 0.98 25.04
CA SER A 302 28.63 1.28 25.32
C SER A 302 27.89 1.74 24.07
N SER A 303 26.63 1.35 23.96
CA SER A 303 25.76 1.71 22.84
C SER A 303 24.36 2.03 23.35
N ARG A 304 23.72 3.01 22.71
CA ARG A 304 22.36 3.43 23.02
C ARG A 304 21.48 3.25 21.79
N GLY A 305 20.28 2.72 21.97
CA GLY A 305 19.34 2.56 20.87
C GLY A 305 17.91 2.29 21.31
N VAL A 306 16.99 2.58 20.41
CA VAL A 306 15.56 2.32 20.56
C VAL A 306 15.30 0.83 20.37
N VAL A 307 14.71 0.20 21.38
CA VAL A 307 14.35 -1.23 21.36
C VAL A 307 12.85 -1.46 21.31
N SER A 308 12.06 -0.46 21.68
CA SER A 308 10.61 -0.59 21.69
C SER A 308 9.91 0.72 21.38
N GLN A 309 8.76 0.61 20.72
CA GLN A 309 7.79 1.68 20.53
C GLN A 309 6.68 1.51 21.57
N VAL A 310 6.10 2.60 22.05
CA VAL A 310 5.03 2.58 23.05
C VAL A 310 3.71 2.88 22.35
N THR A 311 2.77 1.93 22.42
CA THR A 311 1.50 1.99 21.68
C THR A 311 0.33 1.62 22.59
N GLU A 312 -0.90 2.00 22.25
CA GLU A 312 -2.09 1.47 22.95
C GLU A 312 -2.32 0.00 22.57
N TYR A 313 -2.99 -0.77 23.44
CA TYR A 313 -3.63 -2.03 23.04
C TYR A 313 -4.72 -1.71 22.01
N GLU A 314 -4.51 -2.12 20.78
CA GLU A 314 -5.43 -1.86 19.68
C GLU A 314 -5.49 -3.08 18.77
N VAL A 315 -6.71 -3.36 18.32
CA VAL A 315 -6.99 -4.33 17.27
C VAL A 315 -7.47 -3.54 16.06
N TYR A 316 -6.95 -3.84 14.88
CA TYR A 316 -7.34 -3.16 13.65
C TYR A 316 -7.44 -4.14 12.48
N LEU A 317 -8.18 -3.72 11.45
CA LEU A 317 -8.31 -4.49 10.21
C LEU A 317 -7.37 -3.93 9.15
N GLY A 318 -6.67 -4.81 8.43
CA GLY A 318 -5.83 -4.47 7.28
C GLY A 318 -6.37 -5.06 5.98
N LEU A 319 -6.20 -4.35 4.86
CA LEU A 319 -6.49 -4.90 3.53
C LEU A 319 -5.21 -5.49 2.94
N GLU A 320 -5.19 -6.81 2.78
CA GLU A 320 -4.02 -7.51 2.26
C GLU A 320 -4.01 -7.53 0.73
N SER A 321 -5.09 -8.01 0.14
CA SER A 321 -5.18 -8.17 -1.31
C SER A 321 -6.62 -8.37 -1.81
N PRO A 322 -6.98 -7.81 -2.97
CA PRO A 322 -6.24 -6.80 -3.71
C PRO A 322 -6.48 -5.39 -3.12
N ARG A 323 -5.46 -4.52 -3.13
CA ARG A 323 -5.56 -3.15 -2.55
C ARG A 323 -6.53 -2.20 -3.27
N ASN A 324 -6.98 -2.55 -4.47
CA ASN A 324 -7.92 -1.75 -5.27
C ASN A 324 -8.97 -2.68 -5.89
N LEU A 325 -9.69 -3.43 -5.04
CA LEU A 325 -10.76 -4.30 -5.50
C LEU A 325 -11.87 -3.46 -6.15
N VAL A 326 -12.23 -3.82 -7.39
CA VAL A 326 -13.40 -3.28 -8.08
C VAL A 326 -14.33 -4.45 -8.38
N VAL A 327 -15.47 -4.49 -7.71
CA VAL A 327 -16.50 -5.51 -7.91
C VAL A 327 -17.55 -4.97 -8.87
N THR A 328 -17.94 -5.76 -9.85
CA THR A 328 -19.01 -5.39 -10.79
C THR A 328 -20.37 -5.71 -10.17
N ALA A 329 -21.29 -4.74 -10.13
CA ALA A 329 -22.66 -4.96 -9.65
C ALA A 329 -23.34 -6.05 -10.49
N GLY A 330 -23.88 -7.09 -9.85
CA GLY A 330 -24.44 -8.26 -10.53
C GLY A 330 -23.42 -9.11 -11.31
N GLY A 331 -22.12 -8.78 -11.29
CA GLY A 331 -21.09 -9.49 -12.05
C GLY A 331 -20.60 -10.77 -11.35
N ALA A 332 -19.45 -11.28 -11.79
CA ALA A 332 -18.82 -12.45 -11.17
C ALA A 332 -18.36 -12.20 -9.72
N SER A 333 -18.22 -13.28 -8.95
CA SER A 333 -17.67 -13.22 -7.61
C SER A 333 -16.19 -12.81 -7.63
N ASN A 334 -15.76 -12.16 -6.55
CA ASN A 334 -14.39 -11.72 -6.38
C ASN A 334 -13.88 -12.16 -5.01
N THR A 335 -12.60 -12.53 -4.94
CA THR A 335 -11.96 -12.86 -3.66
C THR A 335 -11.24 -11.65 -3.08
N VAL A 336 -11.28 -11.55 -1.75
CA VAL A 336 -10.57 -10.51 -0.99
C VAL A 336 -9.96 -11.11 0.27
N GLN A 337 -8.79 -10.62 0.64
CA GLN A 337 -8.06 -10.98 1.84
C GLN A 337 -7.92 -9.75 2.72
N PHE A 338 -8.32 -9.88 3.98
CA PHE A 338 -8.12 -8.89 5.02
C PHE A 338 -7.41 -9.53 6.22
N SER A 339 -6.73 -8.72 7.01
CA SER A 339 -6.03 -9.13 8.22
C SER A 339 -6.71 -8.59 9.46
N LEU A 340 -6.77 -9.39 10.52
CA LEU A 340 -7.07 -8.95 11.88
C LEU A 340 -5.73 -8.85 12.62
N ASN A 341 -5.37 -7.63 13.03
CA ASN A 341 -4.06 -7.32 13.58
C ASN A 341 -4.14 -6.79 15.00
N GLU A 342 -3.13 -7.11 15.80
CA GLU A 342 -2.89 -6.49 17.10
C GLU A 342 -1.68 -5.56 17.04
N THR A 343 -1.76 -4.40 17.68
CA THR A 343 -0.60 -3.51 17.86
C THR A 343 0.39 -4.06 18.89
N VAL A 344 -0.12 -4.74 19.92
CA VAL A 344 0.64 -5.31 21.05
C VAL A 344 0.10 -6.69 21.35
N ALA A 345 0.99 -7.63 21.69
CA ALA A 345 0.61 -8.96 22.14
C ALA A 345 -0.41 -8.91 23.29
N GLY A 346 -1.54 -9.62 23.13
CA GLY A 346 -2.60 -9.70 24.12
C GLY A 346 -3.68 -8.61 24.02
N SER A 347 -3.72 -7.86 22.91
CA SER A 347 -4.87 -7.00 22.54
C SER A 347 -6.12 -7.83 22.19
N LEU A 348 -5.91 -9.05 21.67
CA LEU A 348 -6.85 -10.14 21.47
C LEU A 348 -6.68 -11.11 22.63
N ASP A 349 -7.79 -11.43 23.29
CA ASP A 349 -7.84 -12.41 24.38
C ASP A 349 -8.64 -13.64 23.95
N ASN A 350 -8.31 -14.78 24.54
CA ASN A 350 -8.91 -16.08 24.23
C ASN A 350 -10.38 -16.24 24.65
N ASN A 351 -11.00 -15.19 25.21
CA ASN A 351 -12.41 -15.15 25.58
C ASN A 351 -13.22 -14.15 24.73
N LEU A 352 -12.64 -13.66 23.64
CA LEU A 352 -13.29 -12.72 22.74
C LEU A 352 -13.74 -13.44 21.47
N ASP A 353 -15.04 -13.31 21.20
CA ASP A 353 -15.61 -13.62 19.89
C ASP A 353 -15.64 -12.32 19.08
N ILE A 354 -15.33 -12.43 17.79
CA ILE A 354 -15.37 -11.31 16.85
C ILE A 354 -16.35 -11.66 15.74
N PHE A 355 -17.26 -10.75 15.46
CA PHE A 355 -18.31 -10.90 14.46
C PHE A 355 -18.00 -10.00 13.27
N PHE A 356 -17.88 -10.58 12.09
CA PHE A 356 -17.61 -9.86 10.84
C PHE A 356 -18.87 -9.82 9.98
N THR A 357 -19.32 -8.63 9.61
CA THR A 357 -20.42 -8.42 8.66
C THR A 357 -19.94 -7.61 7.47
N VAL A 358 -20.46 -7.91 6.27
CA VAL A 358 -20.09 -7.22 5.03
C VAL A 358 -21.29 -6.47 4.49
N SER A 359 -21.08 -5.22 4.05
CA SER A 359 -22.06 -4.39 3.36
C SER A 359 -21.66 -4.15 1.90
N GLY A 360 -22.64 -3.97 1.01
CA GLY A 360 -22.43 -3.77 -0.44
C GLY A 360 -22.16 -5.04 -1.26
N ALA A 361 -21.89 -6.17 -0.60
CA ALA A 361 -21.78 -7.49 -1.24
C ALA A 361 -22.15 -8.63 -0.26
N ASP A 362 -22.59 -9.76 -0.82
CA ASP A 362 -22.85 -10.98 -0.05
C ASP A 362 -21.59 -11.85 0.01
N ILE A 363 -21.40 -12.54 1.14
CA ILE A 363 -20.40 -13.62 1.25
C ILE A 363 -21.04 -14.89 0.68
N ILE A 364 -20.53 -15.39 -0.44
CA ILE A 364 -21.15 -16.53 -1.14
C ILE A 364 -20.55 -17.89 -0.78
N ASN A 365 -19.31 -17.88 -0.30
CA ASN A 365 -18.61 -19.09 0.08
C ASN A 365 -17.66 -18.84 1.25
N PHE A 366 -17.75 -19.69 2.26
CA PHE A 366 -16.83 -19.71 3.39
C PHE A 366 -16.86 -21.09 4.04
N GLU A 367 -15.69 -21.71 4.14
CA GLU A 367 -15.51 -22.98 4.84
C GLU A 367 -14.96 -22.71 6.23
N ASP A 368 -15.52 -23.41 7.23
CA ASP A 368 -15.04 -23.35 8.61
C ASP A 368 -13.57 -23.77 8.66
N LYS A 369 -12.73 -22.93 9.28
CA LYS A 369 -11.27 -23.11 9.29
C LYS A 369 -10.64 -22.56 10.56
N VAL A 370 -9.49 -23.11 10.93
CA VAL A 370 -8.67 -22.59 12.04
C VAL A 370 -7.41 -21.96 11.44
N ILE A 371 -7.18 -20.68 11.74
CA ILE A 371 -6.01 -19.91 11.29
C ILE A 371 -5.36 -19.34 12.55
N ASP A 372 -4.09 -19.66 12.79
CA ASP A 372 -3.30 -19.16 13.94
C ASP A 372 -4.01 -19.28 15.30
N GLY A 373 -4.70 -20.41 15.49
CA GLY A 373 -5.44 -20.69 16.73
C GLY A 373 -6.79 -19.98 16.83
N VAL A 374 -7.30 -19.37 15.77
CA VAL A 374 -8.63 -18.75 15.69
C VAL A 374 -9.55 -19.57 14.80
N HIS A 375 -10.69 -20.00 15.33
CA HIS A 375 -11.70 -20.74 14.59
C HIS A 375 -12.69 -19.78 13.93
N PHE A 376 -12.67 -19.74 12.60
CA PHE A 376 -13.63 -18.97 11.81
C PHE A 376 -14.76 -19.86 11.33
N SER A 377 -16.00 -19.41 11.50
CA SER A 377 -17.19 -20.12 11.03
C SER A 377 -18.22 -19.17 10.44
N ALA A 378 -19.04 -19.68 9.51
CA ALA A 378 -20.07 -18.87 8.85
C ALA A 378 -21.45 -19.05 9.49
N SER A 379 -22.04 -17.95 9.95
CA SER A 379 -23.43 -17.87 10.39
C SER A 379 -24.35 -17.71 9.19
N LYS A 380 -25.36 -18.59 9.07
CA LYS A 380 -26.29 -18.64 7.94
C LYS A 380 -27.72 -18.35 8.37
N ASN A 381 -28.46 -17.64 7.53
CA ASN A 381 -29.89 -17.39 7.74
C ASN A 381 -30.74 -18.64 7.40
N ASN A 382 -32.07 -18.55 7.55
CA ASN A 382 -32.99 -19.66 7.26
C ASN A 382 -33.00 -20.11 5.77
N HIS A 383 -32.46 -19.29 4.87
CA HIS A 383 -32.32 -19.59 3.44
C HIS A 383 -30.93 -20.12 3.09
N GLY A 384 -30.04 -20.28 4.07
CA GLY A 384 -28.68 -20.79 3.89
C GLY A 384 -27.66 -19.73 3.45
N GLU A 385 -28.04 -18.45 3.41
CA GLU A 385 -27.17 -17.34 3.02
C GLU A 385 -26.31 -16.91 4.22
N ILE A 386 -25.03 -16.66 3.97
CA ILE A 386 -24.08 -16.23 5.00
C ILE A 386 -24.35 -14.75 5.29
N TYR A 387 -24.62 -14.41 6.54
CA TYR A 387 -24.81 -13.01 6.96
C TYR A 387 -23.71 -12.50 7.88
N GLU A 388 -22.89 -13.38 8.44
CA GLU A 388 -21.85 -13.04 9.40
C GLU A 388 -20.78 -14.16 9.44
N ILE A 389 -19.51 -13.78 9.63
CA ILE A 389 -18.42 -14.69 9.96
C ILE A 389 -18.08 -14.49 11.43
N VAL A 390 -18.01 -15.57 12.20
CA VAL A 390 -17.66 -15.55 13.63
C VAL A 390 -16.24 -16.08 13.79
N ALA A 391 -15.38 -15.32 14.46
CA ALA A 391 -14.05 -15.73 14.84
C ALA A 391 -13.98 -15.97 16.35
N GLU A 392 -13.71 -17.23 16.73
CA GLU A 392 -13.61 -17.69 18.10
C GLU A 392 -12.16 -18.08 18.40
N MET A 393 -11.55 -17.42 19.38
CA MET A 393 -10.19 -17.74 19.82
C MET A 393 -10.15 -19.12 20.48
N THR A 394 -9.28 -20.02 20.00
CA THR A 394 -9.16 -21.38 20.56
C THR A 394 -8.10 -21.44 21.66
N ARG A 395 -7.91 -22.63 22.25
CA ARG A 395 -6.85 -22.86 23.25
C ARG A 395 -5.44 -22.79 22.68
N ASP A 396 -5.31 -22.95 21.37
CA ASP A 396 -4.01 -22.95 20.68
C ASP A 396 -3.61 -21.54 20.21
N PHE A 397 -4.45 -20.52 20.46
CA PHE A 397 -4.14 -19.12 20.17
C PHE A 397 -2.98 -18.61 21.04
N ASP A 398 -1.93 -18.10 20.40
CA ASP A 398 -0.75 -17.57 21.09
C ASP A 398 -0.92 -16.07 21.40
N LYS A 399 -1.44 -15.78 22.59
CA LYS A 399 -1.57 -14.41 23.09
C LYS A 399 -0.26 -13.73 23.50
N SER A 400 0.87 -14.45 23.44
CA SER A 400 2.19 -13.91 23.85
C SER A 400 2.92 -13.18 22.73
N ILE A 401 2.39 -13.26 21.50
CA ILE A 401 2.86 -12.55 20.32
C ILE A 401 1.80 -11.56 19.84
N ALA A 402 2.21 -10.54 19.09
CA ALA A 402 1.27 -9.69 18.37
C ALA A 402 0.81 -10.46 17.12
N ASN A 403 -0.47 -10.80 17.04
CA ASN A 403 -0.98 -11.64 15.96
C ASN A 403 -1.40 -10.80 14.75
N GLU A 404 -1.19 -11.38 13.56
CA GLU A 404 -1.69 -10.93 12.27
C GLU A 404 -2.39 -12.14 11.62
N ILE A 405 -3.72 -12.12 11.57
CA ILE A 405 -4.53 -13.25 11.12
C ILE A 405 -5.18 -12.88 9.78
N VAL A 406 -4.75 -13.54 8.70
CA VAL A 406 -5.26 -13.25 7.35
C VAL A 406 -6.44 -14.14 6.99
N VAL A 407 -7.55 -13.53 6.60
CA VAL A 407 -8.80 -14.20 6.25
C VAL A 407 -9.20 -13.85 4.82
N GLU A 408 -9.54 -14.88 4.04
CA GLU A 408 -10.07 -14.75 2.68
C GLU A 408 -11.59 -14.92 2.66
N LEU A 409 -12.27 -14.02 1.92
CA LEU A 409 -13.70 -14.04 1.62
C LEU A 409 -13.94 -14.06 0.11
N GLU A 410 -15.00 -14.76 -0.32
CA GLU A 410 -15.53 -14.68 -1.68
C GLU A 410 -16.83 -13.87 -1.68
N LEU A 411 -16.82 -12.75 -2.41
CA LEU A 411 -17.86 -11.72 -2.39
C LEU A 411 -18.60 -11.63 -3.73
N LEU A 412 -19.91 -11.45 -3.67
CA LEU A 412 -20.77 -11.24 -4.84
C LEU A 412 -21.73 -10.06 -4.59
N SER A 413 -21.62 -9.02 -5.42
CA SER A 413 -22.47 -7.82 -5.30
C SER A 413 -23.77 -7.97 -6.09
N GLY A 414 -24.87 -7.44 -5.56
CA GLY A 414 -26.16 -7.43 -6.26
C GLY A 414 -26.19 -6.41 -7.39
N VAL A 415 -27.15 -6.53 -8.31
CA VAL A 415 -27.23 -5.66 -9.50
C VAL A 415 -27.55 -4.19 -9.17
N ASN A 416 -28.26 -3.95 -8.07
CA ASN A 416 -28.62 -2.59 -7.63
C ASN A 416 -27.63 -1.97 -6.64
N GLU A 417 -26.59 -2.71 -6.23
CA GLU A 417 -25.63 -2.23 -5.26
C GLU A 417 -24.71 -1.15 -5.84
N THR A 418 -24.36 -0.16 -5.03
CA THR A 418 -23.50 0.96 -5.42
C THR A 418 -22.60 1.39 -4.26
N GLY A 419 -21.52 2.12 -4.56
CA GLY A 419 -20.64 2.67 -3.53
C GLY A 419 -19.46 1.77 -3.18
N THR A 420 -19.22 1.58 -1.88
CA THR A 420 -18.11 0.82 -1.32
C THR A 420 -18.59 -0.51 -0.74
N ILE A 421 -17.69 -1.49 -0.75
CA ILE A 421 -17.85 -2.72 0.02
C ILE A 421 -17.07 -2.53 1.31
N GLU A 422 -17.73 -2.70 2.44
CA GLU A 422 -17.12 -2.51 3.76
C GLU A 422 -17.29 -3.77 4.60
N ILE A 423 -16.29 -4.06 5.42
CA ILE A 423 -16.37 -5.08 6.47
C ILE A 423 -16.35 -4.40 7.82
N LEU A 424 -17.32 -4.76 8.65
CA LEU A 424 -17.45 -4.33 10.03
C LEU A 424 -17.07 -5.51 10.93
N ALA A 425 -16.11 -5.29 11.84
CA ALA A 425 -15.78 -6.24 12.90
C ALA A 425 -16.22 -5.70 14.27
N GLU A 426 -17.06 -6.47 14.94
CA GLU A 426 -17.63 -6.15 16.25
C GLU A 426 -17.13 -7.15 17.29
N SER A 427 -16.75 -6.64 18.47
CA SER A 427 -16.47 -7.49 19.63
C SER A 427 -16.69 -6.71 20.91
N ARG A 428 -17.08 -7.40 21.98
CA ARG A 428 -17.22 -6.80 23.32
C ARG A 428 -15.89 -6.27 23.88
N GLY A 429 -14.77 -6.77 23.36
CA GLY A 429 -13.44 -6.33 23.77
C GLY A 429 -12.96 -5.08 23.03
N PHE A 430 -13.62 -4.67 21.96
CA PHE A 430 -13.20 -3.51 21.19
C PHE A 430 -13.66 -2.21 21.84
N LYS A 431 -12.80 -1.19 21.76
CA LYS A 431 -13.12 0.18 22.20
C LYS A 431 -14.20 0.81 21.33
N GLN A 432 -14.21 0.44 20.05
CA GLN A 432 -15.17 0.81 19.01
C GLN A 432 -15.17 -0.26 17.93
N ASP A 433 -16.25 -0.37 17.17
CA ASP A 433 -16.31 -1.31 16.04
C ASP A 433 -15.28 -0.93 14.97
N LEU A 434 -14.68 -1.93 14.35
CA LEU A 434 -13.63 -1.75 13.36
C LEU A 434 -14.24 -1.80 11.96
N LEU A 435 -14.02 -0.77 11.16
CA LEU A 435 -14.56 -0.68 9.80
C LEU A 435 -13.39 -0.62 8.79
N LEU A 436 -13.48 -1.44 7.74
CA LEU A 436 -12.49 -1.47 6.65
C LEU A 436 -13.20 -1.46 5.29
N GLU A 437 -12.80 -0.54 4.41
CA GLU A 437 -13.19 -0.56 2.99
C GLU A 437 -12.44 -1.67 2.26
N LEU A 438 -13.18 -2.67 1.75
CA LEU A 438 -12.63 -3.79 0.99
C LEU A 438 -12.50 -3.50 -0.50
N GLY A 439 -13.33 -2.60 -1.04
CA GLY A 439 -13.34 -2.27 -2.46
C GLY A 439 -14.48 -1.35 -2.88
N LYS A 440 -14.60 -1.13 -4.19
CA LYS A 440 -15.63 -0.28 -4.80
C LYS A 440 -16.50 -1.06 -5.77
N ILE A 441 -17.76 -0.65 -5.86
CA ILE A 441 -18.75 -1.25 -6.76
C ILE A 441 -18.81 -0.45 -8.05
N LYS A 442 -18.59 -1.13 -9.17
CA LYS A 442 -18.74 -0.58 -10.52
C LYS A 442 -20.09 -1.01 -11.09
N ASN A 443 -20.95 -0.04 -11.37
CA ASN A 443 -22.18 -0.31 -12.12
C ASN A 443 -21.87 -0.46 -13.62
N THR A 444 -22.40 -1.52 -14.24
CA THR A 444 -22.19 -1.85 -15.65
C THR A 444 -23.45 -1.75 -16.50
N LEU A 445 -24.61 -1.53 -15.90
CA LEU A 445 -25.90 -1.46 -16.59
C LEU A 445 -26.67 -0.20 -16.18
N ASN A 446 -27.36 0.40 -17.16
CA ASN A 446 -28.35 1.45 -16.92
C ASN A 446 -29.68 1.06 -17.57
N VAL A 447 -30.77 1.26 -16.84
CA VAL A 447 -32.12 1.00 -17.36
C VAL A 447 -32.89 2.31 -17.42
N SER A 448 -33.48 2.59 -18.58
CA SER A 448 -34.45 3.67 -18.77
C SER A 448 -35.73 3.12 -19.39
N SER A 449 -36.84 3.80 -19.18
CA SER A 449 -38.12 3.34 -19.70
C SER A 449 -39.05 4.49 -20.09
N ILE A 450 -39.98 4.18 -20.97
CA ILE A 450 -41.17 4.99 -21.27
C ILE A 450 -42.37 4.20 -20.76
N ASN A 451 -43.26 4.86 -20.02
CA ASN A 451 -44.38 4.18 -19.38
C ASN A 451 -45.46 3.78 -20.39
N ALA A 452 -46.08 2.62 -20.20
CA ALA A 452 -47.25 2.19 -20.93
C ALA A 452 -48.53 2.75 -20.29
N GLN A 453 -49.39 3.40 -21.09
CA GLN A 453 -50.71 3.86 -20.67
C GLN A 453 -51.76 2.88 -21.19
N LEU A 454 -52.41 2.16 -20.27
CA LEU A 454 -53.28 1.03 -20.59
C LEU A 454 -54.69 1.26 -20.05
N GLN A 455 -55.68 0.74 -20.78
CA GLN A 455 -57.08 0.79 -20.42
C GLN A 455 -57.59 -0.62 -20.05
N ALA A 456 -58.30 -0.73 -18.92
CA ALA A 456 -58.90 -1.97 -18.50
C ALA A 456 -60.03 -2.41 -19.45
N GLY A 457 -60.03 -3.68 -19.85
CA GLY A 457 -61.03 -4.27 -20.74
C GLY A 457 -60.69 -4.20 -22.24
N TYR A 458 -59.50 -3.71 -22.59
CA TYR A 458 -59.05 -3.58 -23.97
C TYR A 458 -57.92 -4.58 -24.31
N ARG A 459 -57.88 -5.02 -25.57
CA ARG A 459 -56.87 -5.94 -26.13
C ARG A 459 -56.06 -5.24 -27.22
N GLY A 460 -54.83 -5.72 -27.46
CA GLY A 460 -53.97 -5.22 -28.52
C GLY A 460 -53.46 -3.80 -28.28
N GLN A 461 -53.31 -3.41 -27.00
CA GLN A 461 -52.87 -2.08 -26.62
C GLN A 461 -51.34 -2.03 -26.70
N VAL A 462 -50.79 -1.25 -27.62
CA VAL A 462 -49.34 -1.12 -27.77
C VAL A 462 -48.84 0.08 -26.98
N GLY A 463 -47.83 -0.12 -26.13
CA GLY A 463 -47.24 0.98 -25.39
C GLY A 463 -46.03 0.57 -24.56
N GLY A 464 -45.37 1.58 -24.00
CA GLY A 464 -44.18 1.40 -23.17
C GLY A 464 -42.91 1.05 -23.94
N GLN A 465 -41.78 1.32 -23.31
CA GLN A 465 -40.45 0.98 -23.84
C GLN A 465 -39.49 0.76 -22.67
N ILE A 466 -38.60 -0.22 -22.78
CA ILE A 466 -37.52 -0.44 -21.83
C ILE A 466 -36.21 -0.44 -22.62
N VAL A 467 -35.22 0.31 -22.15
CA VAL A 467 -33.88 0.37 -22.74
C VAL A 467 -32.87 -0.03 -21.68
N ILE A 468 -32.26 -1.19 -21.85
CA ILE A 468 -31.15 -1.69 -21.03
C ILE A 468 -29.87 -1.33 -21.77
N SER A 469 -29.03 -0.52 -21.14
CA SER A 469 -27.81 0.02 -21.74
C SER A 469 -26.59 -0.50 -21.01
N GLU A 470 -25.61 -1.01 -21.75
CA GLU A 470 -24.30 -1.33 -21.19
C GLU A 470 -23.50 -0.03 -20.97
N THR A 471 -22.74 0.06 -19.88
CA THR A 471 -21.82 1.20 -19.68
C THR A 471 -20.51 1.02 -20.47
N GLU A 472 -20.15 -0.21 -20.79
CA GLU A 472 -18.97 -0.61 -21.56
C GLU A 472 -19.35 -1.74 -22.54
N LYS A 473 -18.48 -2.07 -23.49
CA LYS A 473 -18.75 -3.20 -24.40
C LYS A 473 -18.64 -4.54 -23.65
N ASP A 474 -19.32 -5.56 -24.17
CA ASP A 474 -19.22 -6.94 -23.68
C ASP A 474 -19.69 -7.14 -22.22
N VAL A 475 -20.56 -6.26 -21.69
CA VAL A 475 -21.16 -6.44 -20.34
C VAL A 475 -22.25 -7.52 -20.40
N LEU A 476 -23.09 -7.46 -21.44
CA LEU A 476 -24.11 -8.45 -21.73
C LEU A 476 -23.48 -9.57 -22.56
N GLU A 477 -22.98 -10.59 -21.86
CA GLU A 477 -22.22 -11.69 -22.44
C GLU A 477 -23.07 -12.58 -23.36
N LYS A 478 -22.39 -13.19 -24.34
CA LYS A 478 -23.02 -14.15 -25.24
C LYS A 478 -23.56 -15.35 -24.46
N ASP A 479 -24.70 -15.88 -24.92
CA ASP A 479 -25.41 -17.02 -24.33
C ASP A 479 -26.03 -16.69 -22.95
N GLY A 480 -25.93 -15.43 -22.51
CA GLY A 480 -26.65 -14.89 -21.37
C GLY A 480 -28.14 -14.67 -21.67
N GLN A 481 -28.97 -14.74 -20.62
CA GLN A 481 -30.40 -14.46 -20.69
C GLN A 481 -30.80 -13.26 -19.84
N ILE A 482 -31.75 -12.51 -20.37
CA ILE A 482 -32.46 -11.44 -19.67
C ILE A 482 -33.93 -11.83 -19.61
N ILE A 483 -34.54 -11.62 -18.45
CA ILE A 483 -35.94 -11.97 -18.20
C ILE A 483 -36.64 -10.71 -17.72
N VAL A 484 -37.73 -10.37 -18.37
CA VAL A 484 -38.52 -9.19 -18.03
C VAL A 484 -39.93 -9.62 -17.68
N GLU A 485 -40.39 -9.19 -16.52
CA GLU A 485 -41.71 -9.50 -15.97
C GLU A 485 -42.39 -8.20 -15.52
N ILE A 486 -43.66 -8.02 -15.89
CA ILE A 486 -44.48 -7.00 -15.23
C ILE A 486 -44.99 -7.58 -13.91
N ALA A 487 -44.61 -6.93 -12.81
CA ALA A 487 -44.86 -7.44 -11.47
C ALA A 487 -46.35 -7.74 -11.26
N SER A 488 -46.63 -8.99 -10.91
CA SER A 488 -48.00 -9.50 -10.66
C SER A 488 -48.96 -9.38 -11.86
N ALA A 489 -48.47 -9.28 -13.10
CA ALA A 489 -49.34 -9.14 -14.29
C ALA A 489 -50.34 -10.29 -14.43
N SER A 490 -49.86 -11.53 -14.31
CA SER A 490 -50.71 -12.74 -14.41
C SER A 490 -51.85 -12.76 -13.41
N ALA A 491 -51.55 -12.40 -12.15
CA ALA A 491 -52.53 -12.34 -11.07
C ALA A 491 -53.55 -11.20 -11.27
N ASN A 492 -53.20 -10.19 -12.06
CA ASN A 492 -53.96 -8.97 -12.26
C ASN A 492 -54.62 -8.89 -13.64
N ASP A 493 -54.73 -10.01 -14.37
CA ASP A 493 -55.39 -10.09 -15.68
C ASP A 493 -54.75 -9.15 -16.74
N ILE A 494 -53.43 -8.96 -16.65
CA ILE A 494 -52.60 -8.24 -17.63
C ILE A 494 -51.70 -9.27 -18.32
N ARG A 495 -51.71 -9.30 -19.65
CA ARG A 495 -50.92 -10.23 -20.46
C ARG A 495 -50.14 -9.52 -21.55
N ILE A 496 -48.96 -10.05 -21.85
CA ILE A 496 -48.11 -9.61 -22.95
C ILE A 496 -48.33 -10.56 -24.12
N GLU A 497 -48.82 -10.05 -25.25
CA GLU A 497 -49.13 -10.86 -26.44
C GLU A 497 -47.97 -10.84 -27.44
N ASN A 498 -47.30 -9.69 -27.56
CA ASN A 498 -46.20 -9.50 -28.50
C ASN A 498 -45.25 -8.40 -28.02
N VAL A 499 -44.02 -8.42 -28.51
CA VAL A 499 -43.00 -7.43 -28.21
C VAL A 499 -41.97 -7.36 -29.33
N LYS A 500 -41.40 -6.18 -29.55
CA LYS A 500 -40.25 -5.97 -30.42
C LYS A 500 -39.00 -5.81 -29.55
N VAL A 501 -37.97 -6.61 -29.81
CA VAL A 501 -36.68 -6.51 -29.10
C VAL A 501 -35.55 -6.35 -30.11
N GLU A 502 -34.73 -5.32 -29.93
CA GLU A 502 -33.62 -4.99 -30.83
C GLU A 502 -32.35 -4.66 -30.05
N GLY A 503 -31.20 -5.11 -30.57
CA GLY A 503 -29.88 -4.77 -30.05
C GLY A 503 -29.18 -3.71 -30.91
N THR A 504 -28.38 -2.83 -30.29
CA THR A 504 -27.58 -1.81 -30.99
C THR A 504 -26.08 -2.12 -30.93
N ASN A 505 -25.27 -1.37 -31.69
CA ASN A 505 -23.79 -1.43 -31.64
C ASN A 505 -23.19 -2.84 -31.81
N GLY A 506 -23.86 -3.70 -32.58
CA GLY A 506 -23.40 -5.06 -32.86
C GLY A 506 -23.99 -6.12 -31.93
N LEU A 507 -24.64 -5.74 -30.84
CA LEU A 507 -25.39 -6.63 -29.96
C LEU A 507 -26.56 -7.27 -30.73
N VAL A 508 -26.68 -8.60 -30.68
CA VAL A 508 -27.78 -9.33 -31.33
C VAL A 508 -28.48 -10.18 -30.30
N VAL A 509 -29.81 -10.07 -30.27
CA VAL A 509 -30.67 -10.75 -29.30
C VAL A 509 -31.82 -11.45 -30.01
N GLU A 510 -32.30 -12.52 -29.41
CA GLU A 510 -33.54 -13.18 -29.79
C GLU A 510 -34.50 -13.14 -28.60
N SER A 511 -35.78 -12.85 -28.84
CA SER A 511 -36.78 -12.76 -27.78
C SER A 511 -37.94 -13.73 -28.01
N LYS A 512 -38.46 -14.28 -26.92
CA LYS A 512 -39.68 -15.10 -26.91
C LYS A 512 -40.54 -14.74 -25.69
N ILE A 513 -41.85 -14.94 -25.83
CA ILE A 513 -42.78 -14.80 -24.71
C ILE A 513 -43.06 -16.19 -24.14
N VAL A 514 -42.88 -16.34 -22.83
CA VAL A 514 -43.16 -17.58 -22.10
C VAL A 514 -44.07 -17.24 -20.92
N GLY A 515 -45.37 -17.52 -21.07
CA GLY A 515 -46.36 -17.04 -20.11
C GLY A 515 -46.44 -15.51 -20.15
N ASP A 516 -46.25 -14.86 -19.01
CA ASP A 516 -46.26 -13.40 -18.88
C ASP A 516 -44.84 -12.79 -18.83
N TYR A 517 -43.81 -13.60 -19.17
CA TYR A 517 -42.40 -13.20 -19.17
C TYR A 517 -41.91 -12.99 -20.61
N ILE A 518 -41.09 -11.94 -20.79
CA ILE A 518 -40.28 -11.75 -21.99
C ILE A 518 -38.90 -12.33 -21.69
N VAL A 519 -38.51 -13.37 -22.42
CA VAL A 519 -37.19 -14.00 -22.32
C VAL A 519 -36.36 -13.57 -23.51
N ILE A 520 -35.19 -12.99 -23.25
CA ILE A 520 -34.28 -12.45 -24.25
C ILE A 520 -32.96 -13.19 -24.14
N ASP A 521 -32.59 -13.92 -25.19
CA ASP A 521 -31.33 -14.63 -25.33
C ASP A 521 -30.31 -13.73 -26.05
N VAL A 522 -29.13 -13.51 -25.46
CA VAL A 522 -28.03 -12.76 -26.08
C VAL A 522 -27.26 -13.67 -27.04
N ILE A 523 -27.45 -13.47 -28.35
CA ILE A 523 -26.86 -14.31 -29.40
C ILE A 523 -25.43 -13.87 -29.75
N ARG A 524 -25.18 -12.56 -29.63
CA ARG A 524 -23.87 -11.95 -29.90
C ARG A 524 -23.68 -10.70 -29.07
N GLU A 525 -22.51 -10.59 -28.46
CA GLU A 525 -22.00 -9.43 -27.71
C GLU A 525 -21.88 -8.15 -28.57
N SER A 526 -21.76 -7.02 -27.88
CA SER A 526 -21.66 -5.69 -28.47
C SER A 526 -20.24 -5.33 -28.92
N ALA A 527 -20.09 -4.61 -30.03
CA ALA A 527 -18.78 -4.14 -30.48
C ALA A 527 -18.32 -2.86 -29.76
N ALA A 528 -19.27 -2.14 -29.17
CA ALA A 528 -19.14 -0.96 -28.32
C ALA A 528 -20.36 -0.94 -27.38
N ALA A 529 -20.32 -0.20 -26.27
CA ALA A 529 -21.42 -0.09 -25.31
C ALA A 529 -22.79 0.00 -26.02
N GLY A 530 -23.60 -1.04 -25.91
CA GLY A 530 -24.81 -1.25 -26.69
C GLY A 530 -26.07 -1.19 -25.82
N ASN A 531 -27.21 -1.17 -26.49
CA ASN A 531 -28.53 -1.16 -25.86
C ASN A 531 -29.34 -2.36 -26.33
N ILE A 532 -30.12 -2.94 -25.41
CA ILE A 532 -31.27 -3.76 -25.72
C ILE A 532 -32.51 -2.89 -25.55
N ILE A 533 -33.24 -2.72 -26.64
CA ILE A 533 -34.45 -1.91 -26.71
C ILE A 533 -35.64 -2.87 -26.82
N ILE A 534 -36.50 -2.85 -25.82
CA ILE A 534 -37.76 -3.59 -25.76
C ILE A 534 -38.87 -2.56 -26.01
N SER A 535 -39.53 -2.62 -27.17
CA SER A 535 -40.54 -1.67 -27.60
C SER A 535 -41.75 -2.38 -28.21
N ASP A 536 -42.76 -1.59 -28.60
CA ASP A 536 -43.99 -2.10 -29.22
C ASP A 536 -44.62 -3.25 -28.42
N ILE A 537 -44.62 -3.14 -27.09
CA ILE A 537 -45.15 -4.18 -26.20
C ILE A 537 -46.69 -4.16 -26.31
N GLU A 538 -47.25 -5.27 -26.78
CA GLU A 538 -48.69 -5.43 -26.99
C GLU A 538 -49.35 -6.07 -25.77
N PHE A 539 -50.27 -5.34 -25.15
CA PHE A 539 -50.96 -5.73 -23.93
C PHE A 539 -52.42 -6.15 -24.18
N THR A 540 -52.81 -7.22 -23.49
CA THR A 540 -54.21 -7.54 -23.21
C THR A 540 -54.49 -7.25 -21.74
N VAL A 541 -55.41 -6.33 -21.46
CA VAL A 541 -55.82 -5.98 -20.09
C VAL A 541 -57.28 -6.35 -19.89
N GLY A 542 -57.54 -7.27 -18.97
CA GLY A 542 -58.88 -7.72 -18.67
C GLY A 542 -59.76 -6.65 -18.01
N GLN A 543 -61.08 -6.84 -18.08
CA GLN A 543 -62.04 -5.89 -17.50
C GLN A 543 -61.95 -5.79 -15.97
N ASN A 544 -61.44 -6.84 -15.34
CA ASN A 544 -61.27 -6.95 -13.89
C ASN A 544 -59.85 -6.61 -13.43
N ALA A 545 -58.96 -6.21 -14.35
CA ALA A 545 -57.62 -5.77 -13.99
C ALA A 545 -57.72 -4.60 -12.99
N PRO A 546 -57.02 -4.66 -11.85
CA PRO A 546 -56.97 -3.55 -10.91
C PRO A 546 -56.44 -2.28 -11.59
N LEU A 547 -56.87 -1.13 -11.09
CA LEU A 547 -56.38 0.16 -11.57
C LEU A 547 -55.18 0.57 -10.74
N GLY A 548 -54.22 1.21 -11.38
CA GLY A 548 -53.00 1.67 -10.72
C GLY A 548 -51.76 1.45 -11.56
N ASN A 549 -50.62 1.61 -10.90
CA ASN A 549 -49.33 1.49 -11.53
C ASN A 549 -48.72 0.12 -11.25
N TYR A 550 -48.02 -0.40 -12.24
CA TYR A 550 -47.36 -1.70 -12.24
C TYR A 550 -45.90 -1.50 -12.60
N SER A 551 -45.02 -2.07 -11.79
CA SER A 551 -43.58 -2.03 -11.99
C SER A 551 -43.14 -3.18 -12.88
N VAL A 552 -41.98 -3.03 -13.51
CA VAL A 552 -41.36 -4.12 -14.29
C VAL A 552 -40.06 -4.54 -13.60
N ASN A 553 -39.90 -5.85 -13.47
CA ASN A 553 -38.72 -6.50 -12.91
C ASN A 553 -37.88 -7.04 -14.05
N ILE A 554 -36.59 -6.75 -14.03
CA ILE A 554 -35.62 -7.20 -15.02
C ILE A 554 -34.57 -8.05 -14.29
N GLY A 555 -34.55 -9.34 -14.60
CA GLY A 555 -33.61 -10.32 -14.06
C GLY A 555 -32.94 -11.15 -15.15
N GLY A 556 -32.52 -12.35 -14.80
CA GLY A 556 -31.73 -13.25 -15.64
C GLY A 556 -30.24 -13.20 -15.32
N ASN A 557 -29.51 -14.21 -15.77
CA ASN A 557 -28.09 -14.36 -15.49
C ASN A 557 -27.20 -13.34 -16.22
N SER A 558 -27.72 -12.63 -17.23
CA SER A 558 -26.99 -11.49 -17.83
C SER A 558 -27.13 -10.21 -17.01
N ILE A 559 -28.11 -10.16 -16.11
CA ILE A 559 -28.37 -9.00 -15.25
C ILE A 559 -27.66 -9.16 -13.91
N SER A 560 -27.68 -10.39 -13.35
CA SER A 560 -26.97 -10.70 -12.12
C SER A 560 -26.54 -12.16 -12.08
N ASN A 561 -25.29 -12.42 -11.68
CA ASN A 561 -24.81 -13.77 -11.39
C ASN A 561 -25.43 -14.38 -10.13
N LYS A 562 -26.20 -13.60 -9.35
CA LYS A 562 -27.10 -14.15 -8.32
C LYS A 562 -28.32 -14.86 -8.93
N ASN A 563 -28.61 -14.62 -10.21
CA ASN A 563 -29.67 -15.28 -10.96
C ASN A 563 -29.13 -16.48 -11.75
N THR A 564 -29.98 -17.48 -11.94
CA THR A 564 -29.69 -18.61 -12.82
C THR A 564 -30.27 -18.41 -14.22
N GLY A 565 -29.63 -18.99 -15.24
CA GLY A 565 -30.19 -19.08 -16.58
C GLY A 565 -31.33 -20.11 -16.65
N LEU A 566 -32.26 -19.93 -17.58
CA LEU A 566 -33.41 -20.82 -17.75
C LEU A 566 -33.04 -22.06 -18.59
N ALA A 567 -33.51 -23.22 -18.14
CA ALA A 567 -33.54 -24.42 -18.97
C ALA A 567 -34.55 -24.28 -20.12
N PHE A 568 -34.35 -25.04 -21.21
CA PHE A 568 -35.12 -24.95 -22.46
C PHE A 568 -36.66 -25.06 -22.29
N ASN A 569 -37.15 -25.66 -21.21
CA ASN A 569 -38.59 -25.83 -20.91
C ASN A 569 -38.98 -25.26 -19.53
N ALA A 570 -38.30 -24.20 -19.05
CA ALA A 570 -38.57 -23.64 -17.74
C ALA A 570 -40.03 -23.13 -17.62
N THR A 571 -40.69 -23.53 -16.54
CA THR A 571 -42.00 -23.00 -16.12
C THR A 571 -41.90 -22.27 -14.77
N ASP A 572 -40.71 -22.24 -14.19
CA ASP A 572 -40.37 -21.56 -12.94
C ASP A 572 -39.23 -20.58 -13.22
N PHE A 573 -39.44 -19.34 -12.82
CA PHE A 573 -38.54 -18.22 -13.07
C PHE A 573 -37.95 -17.68 -11.76
N THR A 574 -38.27 -18.29 -10.61
CA THR A 574 -37.91 -17.79 -9.28
C THR A 574 -36.40 -17.58 -9.13
N ASP A 575 -35.60 -18.58 -9.46
CA ASP A 575 -34.13 -18.50 -9.36
C ASP A 575 -33.50 -17.57 -10.40
N ALA A 576 -34.23 -17.25 -11.48
CA ALA A 576 -33.78 -16.33 -12.51
C ALA A 576 -34.16 -14.87 -12.20
N MET A 577 -34.99 -14.67 -11.17
CA MET A 577 -35.53 -13.38 -10.72
C MET A 577 -35.21 -13.13 -9.24
N LYS A 578 -34.12 -13.71 -8.71
CA LYS A 578 -33.69 -13.56 -7.31
C LYS A 578 -33.13 -12.17 -7.02
N ASP A 579 -32.39 -11.61 -7.96
CA ASP A 579 -31.76 -10.28 -7.91
C ASP A 579 -32.12 -9.50 -9.18
N VAL A 580 -33.00 -8.50 -9.05
CA VAL A 580 -33.64 -7.84 -10.19
C VAL A 580 -33.50 -6.33 -10.13
N ILE A 581 -33.41 -5.70 -11.30
CA ILE A 581 -33.60 -4.25 -11.42
C ILE A 581 -35.11 -4.00 -11.48
N VAL A 582 -35.62 -3.16 -10.57
CA VAL A 582 -37.04 -2.77 -10.51
C VAL A 582 -37.23 -1.40 -11.12
N VAL A 583 -38.03 -1.32 -12.18
CA VAL A 583 -38.45 -0.05 -12.78
C VAL A 583 -39.88 0.23 -12.36
N GLU A 584 -40.01 1.16 -11.42
CA GLU A 584 -41.28 1.54 -10.82
C GLU A 584 -42.22 2.24 -11.82
N ASN A 585 -43.53 2.01 -11.66
CA ASN A 585 -44.58 2.68 -12.43
C ASN A 585 -44.51 2.53 -13.95
N PHE A 586 -43.90 1.45 -14.44
CA PHE A 586 -43.76 1.19 -15.87
C PHE A 586 -45.08 1.15 -16.63
N ALA A 587 -46.13 0.50 -16.11
CA ALA A 587 -47.44 0.48 -16.75
C ALA A 587 -48.50 1.11 -15.85
N SER A 588 -49.41 1.91 -16.42
CA SER A 588 -50.54 2.50 -15.70
C SER A 588 -51.86 2.02 -16.30
N VAL A 589 -52.69 1.36 -15.49
CA VAL A 589 -54.00 0.85 -15.91
C VAL A 589 -55.10 1.77 -15.39
N VAL A 590 -55.86 2.35 -16.33
CA VAL A 590 -56.99 3.23 -16.05
C VAL A 590 -58.29 2.68 -16.64
N ARG A 591 -59.42 3.24 -16.24
CA ARG A 591 -60.69 3.09 -16.96
C ARG A 591 -60.95 4.34 -17.76
N GLU A 592 -61.56 4.21 -18.94
CA GLU A 592 -62.17 5.38 -19.57
C GLU A 592 -63.16 6.03 -18.61
N THR A 593 -62.89 7.28 -18.26
CA THR A 593 -63.90 8.16 -17.68
C THR A 593 -64.94 8.40 -18.76
N TYR A 594 -66.16 7.90 -18.56
CA TYR A 594 -67.31 8.32 -19.34
C TYR A 594 -67.48 9.85 -19.20
N VAL A 595 -67.05 10.61 -20.20
CA VAL A 595 -67.45 12.01 -20.33
C VAL A 595 -68.79 12.02 -21.05
N ALA A 596 -69.87 12.32 -20.32
CA ALA A 596 -71.17 12.53 -20.94
C ALA A 596 -71.05 13.63 -22.01
N PRO A 597 -71.59 13.45 -23.24
CA PRO A 597 -71.50 14.46 -24.28
C PRO A 597 -72.14 15.76 -23.80
N GLN A 598 -71.33 16.81 -23.68
CA GLN A 598 -71.86 18.17 -23.54
C GLN A 598 -72.51 18.55 -24.87
N ILE A 599 -73.80 18.87 -24.83
CA ILE A 599 -74.53 19.42 -25.97
C ILE A 599 -73.94 20.79 -26.27
N VAL A 600 -73.09 20.88 -27.29
CA VAL A 600 -72.67 22.16 -27.86
C VAL A 600 -73.84 22.73 -28.64
N GLN A 601 -74.49 23.77 -28.11
CA GLN A 601 -75.33 24.63 -28.94
C GLN A 601 -74.42 25.44 -29.85
N THR A 602 -74.58 25.27 -31.16
CA THR A 602 -73.97 26.11 -32.20
C THR A 602 -74.58 27.52 -32.21
N PRO A 603 -73.75 28.58 -32.23
CA PRO A 603 -74.01 29.78 -33.00
C PRO A 603 -73.28 29.72 -34.36
N GLN A 604 -73.96 30.23 -35.39
CA GLN A 604 -73.53 30.32 -36.79
C GLN A 604 -72.32 31.26 -37.03
N PRO A 605 -71.68 31.18 -38.22
CA PRO A 605 -70.33 31.67 -38.47
C PRO A 605 -70.26 33.15 -38.83
N GLU A 606 -69.18 33.81 -38.42
CA GLU A 606 -68.69 35.04 -39.04
C GLU A 606 -67.35 34.77 -39.74
N ILE A 607 -67.34 35.05 -41.03
CA ILE A 607 -66.23 34.85 -41.96
C ILE A 607 -65.25 36.01 -41.78
N LYS A 608 -63.98 35.71 -41.50
CA LYS A 608 -62.86 36.58 -41.86
C LYS A 608 -61.72 35.78 -42.48
N GLU A 609 -61.42 36.22 -43.69
CA GLU A 609 -60.48 35.75 -44.69
C GLU A 609 -59.03 36.10 -44.29
N VAL A 610 -58.12 35.12 -44.24
CA VAL A 610 -56.66 35.33 -44.35
C VAL A 610 -55.98 34.11 -45.00
N VAL A 611 -55.50 34.35 -46.23
CA VAL A 611 -54.29 33.86 -46.91
C VAL A 611 -53.91 32.37 -46.82
N VAL A 612 -53.95 31.74 -48.01
CA VAL A 612 -53.29 30.49 -48.35
C VAL A 612 -51.79 30.76 -48.54
N GLU A 613 -50.95 30.14 -47.71
CA GLU A 613 -49.51 29.99 -47.97
C GLU A 613 -49.18 28.49 -47.95
N GLU A 614 -48.35 28.07 -48.91
CA GLU A 614 -48.10 26.70 -49.31
C GLU A 614 -47.52 25.85 -48.16
N VAL A 615 -48.11 24.68 -47.93
CA VAL A 615 -47.52 23.62 -47.08
C VAL A 615 -46.37 23.00 -47.86
N GLN A 616 -45.15 23.45 -47.56
CA GLN A 616 -43.93 22.67 -47.84
C GLN A 616 -43.82 21.55 -46.80
N GLU A 617 -43.56 20.33 -47.30
CA GLU A 617 -43.07 19.19 -46.54
C GLU A 617 -41.89 19.62 -45.65
N VAL A 618 -42.05 19.51 -44.32
CA VAL A 618 -40.94 19.57 -43.38
C VAL A 618 -40.81 18.20 -42.75
N VAL A 619 -39.70 17.58 -43.08
CA VAL A 619 -39.15 16.36 -42.49
C VAL A 619 -39.13 16.51 -40.97
N GLU A 620 -39.80 15.60 -40.24
CA GLU A 620 -39.65 15.48 -38.79
C GLU A 620 -38.20 15.12 -38.47
N THR A 621 -37.44 16.12 -38.05
CA THR A 621 -36.14 15.96 -37.42
C THR A 621 -36.34 15.39 -36.02
N VAL A 622 -35.68 14.27 -35.75
CA VAL A 622 -35.43 13.71 -34.41
C VAL A 622 -34.94 14.82 -33.47
N THR A 623 -35.77 15.25 -32.54
CA THR A 623 -35.34 16.19 -31.49
C THR A 623 -34.52 15.44 -30.45
N GLN A 624 -33.21 15.66 -30.49
CA GLN A 624 -32.27 15.38 -29.40
C GLN A 624 -32.75 16.11 -28.12
N PRO A 625 -32.37 15.63 -26.91
CA PRO A 625 -32.62 16.36 -25.67
C PRO A 625 -32.12 17.80 -25.81
N THR A 626 -32.95 18.76 -25.38
CA THR A 626 -32.60 20.17 -25.50
C THR A 626 -31.62 20.50 -24.38
N VAL A 627 -30.32 20.54 -24.72
CA VAL A 627 -29.27 20.96 -23.79
C VAL A 627 -29.25 22.47 -23.72
N ILE A 628 -29.50 23.00 -22.53
CA ILE A 628 -29.45 24.42 -22.24
C ILE A 628 -28.20 24.72 -21.44
N THR A 629 -27.24 25.37 -22.08
CA THR A 629 -25.98 25.75 -21.43
C THR A 629 -26.09 27.13 -20.80
N VAL A 630 -25.82 27.21 -19.49
CA VAL A 630 -25.69 28.48 -18.78
C VAL A 630 -24.21 28.74 -18.52
N ALA A 631 -23.63 29.71 -19.24
CA ALA A 631 -22.19 30.00 -19.22
C ALA A 631 -21.73 30.89 -18.05
N ASN A 632 -22.66 31.53 -17.34
CA ASN A 632 -22.35 32.46 -16.24
C ASN A 632 -22.53 31.76 -14.90
N THR A 633 -21.56 30.95 -14.52
CA THR A 633 -21.53 30.21 -13.26
C THR A 633 -20.52 30.86 -12.30
N TYR A 634 -20.73 30.69 -11.00
CA TYR A 634 -19.81 31.16 -9.97
C TYR A 634 -19.44 29.99 -9.07
N MET A 635 -18.15 29.72 -8.89
CA MET A 635 -17.69 28.66 -7.98
C MET A 635 -17.39 29.27 -6.61
N THR A 636 -17.95 28.69 -5.54
CA THR A 636 -17.62 29.11 -4.17
C THR A 636 -16.25 28.55 -3.76
N ASP A 637 -15.66 29.10 -2.70
CA ASP A 637 -14.41 28.60 -2.12
C ASP A 637 -14.53 27.13 -1.63
N ALA A 638 -15.76 26.69 -1.32
CA ALA A 638 -16.07 25.31 -0.95
C ALA A 638 -16.27 24.38 -2.17
N GLY A 639 -16.04 24.87 -3.39
CA GLY A 639 -16.15 24.10 -4.63
C GLY A 639 -17.58 23.93 -5.16
N ASN A 640 -18.57 24.64 -4.59
CA ASN A 640 -19.96 24.54 -5.03
C ASN A 640 -20.22 25.46 -6.23
N VAL A 641 -20.94 24.98 -7.23
CA VAL A 641 -21.31 25.79 -8.40
C VAL A 641 -22.63 26.52 -8.15
N MET A 642 -22.56 27.84 -8.19
CA MET A 642 -23.66 28.77 -8.08
C MET A 642 -24.05 29.29 -9.46
N VAL A 643 -25.32 29.58 -9.65
CA VAL A 643 -25.87 30.03 -10.93
C VAL A 643 -26.93 31.12 -10.71
N GLY A 644 -26.97 32.08 -11.64
CA GLY A 644 -27.95 33.16 -11.60
C GLY A 644 -29.37 32.65 -11.85
N VAL A 645 -30.29 32.91 -10.92
CA VAL A 645 -31.69 32.43 -11.03
C VAL A 645 -32.36 32.94 -12.31
N ARG A 646 -32.15 34.22 -12.64
CA ARG A 646 -32.72 34.84 -13.84
C ARG A 646 -32.19 34.22 -15.14
N ASP A 647 -30.93 33.76 -15.13
CA ASP A 647 -30.29 33.20 -16.31
C ASP A 647 -30.91 31.86 -16.67
N ILE A 648 -31.21 31.03 -15.67
CA ILE A 648 -31.90 29.76 -15.87
C ILE A 648 -33.33 29.98 -16.31
N VAL A 649 -34.08 30.88 -15.66
CA VAL A 649 -35.47 31.18 -16.07
C VAL A 649 -35.53 31.64 -17.53
N THR A 650 -34.58 32.48 -17.94
CA THR A 650 -34.47 32.96 -19.32
C THR A 650 -34.07 31.82 -20.27
N ALA A 651 -33.11 30.99 -19.87
CA ALA A 651 -32.59 29.90 -20.69
C ALA A 651 -33.61 28.77 -20.90
N LEU A 652 -34.47 28.52 -19.90
CA LEU A 652 -35.61 27.59 -19.97
C LEU A 652 -36.82 28.12 -20.75
N GLY A 653 -36.76 29.36 -21.25
CA GLY A 653 -37.85 29.97 -21.99
C GLY A 653 -39.11 30.25 -21.15
N LEU A 654 -38.98 30.35 -19.83
CA LEU A 654 -40.09 30.67 -18.94
C LEU A 654 -40.59 32.11 -19.19
N PRO A 655 -41.90 32.36 -19.05
CA PRO A 655 -42.45 33.68 -19.31
C PRO A 655 -41.90 34.72 -18.30
N SER A 656 -41.83 35.98 -18.70
CA SER A 656 -41.14 37.04 -17.93
C SER A 656 -41.77 37.34 -16.56
N ASP A 657 -43.00 36.89 -16.32
CA ASP A 657 -43.74 36.99 -15.05
C ASP A 657 -43.56 35.77 -14.14
N ALA A 658 -42.87 34.71 -14.60
CA ALA A 658 -42.56 33.53 -13.79
C ALA A 658 -41.56 33.80 -12.65
N LEU A 659 -40.92 34.97 -12.64
CA LEU A 659 -39.94 35.38 -11.64
C LEU A 659 -40.36 36.71 -10.99
N SER A 660 -40.55 36.71 -9.68
CA SER A 660 -40.78 37.92 -8.90
C SER A 660 -39.67 38.15 -7.86
N PHE A 661 -39.39 39.42 -7.56
CA PHE A 661 -38.42 39.82 -6.56
C PHE A 661 -39.00 40.91 -5.66
N GLU A 662 -39.25 40.56 -4.40
CA GLU A 662 -39.79 41.48 -3.39
C GLU A 662 -39.08 41.23 -2.05
N ASN A 663 -38.70 42.30 -1.34
CA ASN A 663 -38.18 42.21 0.04
C ASN A 663 -37.05 41.18 0.25
N LYS A 664 -36.08 41.09 -0.67
CA LYS A 664 -34.96 40.11 -0.69
C LYS A 664 -35.37 38.65 -0.95
N GLN A 665 -36.64 38.41 -1.22
CA GLN A 665 -37.19 37.13 -1.60
C GLN A 665 -37.33 37.04 -3.13
N ILE A 666 -36.92 35.92 -3.70
CA ILE A 666 -37.06 35.57 -5.10
C ILE A 666 -38.08 34.44 -5.16
N THR A 667 -39.12 34.60 -5.96
CA THR A 667 -40.12 33.55 -6.17
C THR A 667 -40.14 33.15 -7.65
N ILE A 668 -40.03 31.85 -7.91
CA ILE A 668 -40.14 31.24 -9.24
C ILE A 668 -41.44 30.44 -9.29
N SER A 669 -42.32 30.76 -10.23
CA SER A 669 -43.60 30.06 -10.39
C SER A 669 -43.72 29.48 -11.80
N THR A 670 -43.68 28.15 -11.93
CA THR A 670 -43.75 27.41 -13.21
C THR A 670 -45.11 26.75 -13.44
N GLY A 671 -46.18 27.28 -12.84
CA GLY A 671 -47.53 26.71 -12.89
C GLY A 671 -47.75 25.51 -11.98
N ASN A 672 -46.81 24.55 -11.98
CA ASN A 672 -46.86 23.34 -11.14
C ASN A 672 -45.91 23.38 -9.93
N THR A 673 -44.94 24.29 -9.93
CA THR A 673 -43.97 24.44 -8.83
C THR A 673 -43.82 25.91 -8.45
N ASN A 674 -43.81 26.17 -7.14
CA ASN A 674 -43.51 27.46 -6.54
C ASN A 674 -42.25 27.35 -5.68
N ILE A 675 -41.18 28.01 -6.11
CA ILE A 675 -39.87 27.99 -5.44
C ILE A 675 -39.64 29.37 -4.83
N VAL A 676 -39.35 29.42 -3.53
CA VAL A 676 -39.06 30.66 -2.80
C VAL A 676 -37.64 30.60 -2.24
N LEU A 677 -36.85 31.64 -2.54
CA LEU A 677 -35.46 31.81 -2.14
C LEU A 677 -35.30 33.15 -1.42
N GLU A 678 -34.48 33.21 -0.38
CA GLU A 678 -34.18 34.48 0.31
C GLU A 678 -32.68 34.77 0.30
N ILE A 679 -32.28 35.96 -0.13
CA ILE A 679 -30.87 36.38 -0.15
C ILE A 679 -30.31 36.40 1.28
N GLY A 680 -29.25 35.62 1.51
CA GLY A 680 -28.61 35.43 2.81
C GLY A 680 -29.05 34.17 3.57
N SER A 681 -30.02 33.42 3.04
CA SER A 681 -30.49 32.14 3.58
C SER A 681 -29.97 30.97 2.76
N ASN A 682 -29.67 29.83 3.39
CA ASN A 682 -29.46 28.55 2.71
C ASN A 682 -30.74 27.71 2.65
N ILE A 683 -31.91 28.26 3.02
CA ILE A 683 -33.18 27.53 2.95
C ILE A 683 -33.89 27.92 1.64
N MET A 684 -34.21 26.91 0.84
CA MET A 684 -35.07 27.00 -0.34
C MET A 684 -36.42 26.38 0.00
N ASN A 685 -37.52 27.11 -0.20
CA ASN A 685 -38.85 26.55 -0.03
C ASN A 685 -39.41 26.11 -1.40
N ILE A 686 -39.82 24.85 -1.52
CA ILE A 686 -40.42 24.28 -2.73
C ILE A 686 -41.83 23.81 -2.37
N ASN A 687 -42.86 24.46 -2.92
CA ASN A 687 -44.27 24.14 -2.67
C ASN A 687 -44.63 24.08 -1.17
N GLY A 688 -44.00 24.90 -0.32
CA GLY A 688 -44.22 24.92 1.12
C GLY A 688 -43.27 24.04 1.93
N ILE A 689 -42.40 23.26 1.30
CA ILE A 689 -41.40 22.40 1.97
C ILE A 689 -40.04 23.10 1.99
N ASP A 690 -39.44 23.22 3.17
CA ASP A 690 -38.10 23.80 3.33
C ASP A 690 -37.00 22.76 3.04
N VAL A 691 -36.12 23.10 2.10
CA VAL A 691 -34.94 22.33 1.69
C VAL A 691 -33.69 23.13 2.07
N VAL A 692 -32.82 22.53 2.87
CA VAL A 692 -31.54 23.13 3.26
C VAL A 692 -30.50 22.90 2.18
N MET A 693 -29.96 23.99 1.64
CA MET A 693 -28.91 24.00 0.62
C MET A 693 -27.52 23.99 1.27
N ASN A 694 -26.53 23.58 0.46
CA ASN A 694 -25.12 23.60 0.82
C ASN A 694 -24.49 25.01 0.84
N GLU A 695 -25.18 26.00 0.27
CA GLU A 695 -24.70 27.39 0.19
C GLU A 695 -25.86 28.36 0.42
N ASN A 696 -25.53 29.53 0.97
CA ASN A 696 -26.49 30.63 1.06
C ASN A 696 -26.80 31.19 -0.34
N VAL A 697 -28.03 31.64 -0.55
CA VAL A 697 -28.36 32.48 -1.71
C VAL A 697 -27.61 33.81 -1.57
N VAL A 698 -26.84 34.17 -2.58
CA VAL A 698 -25.99 35.37 -2.55
C VAL A 698 -26.31 36.30 -3.70
N SER A 699 -26.04 37.59 -3.52
CA SER A 699 -26.10 38.55 -4.62
C SER A 699 -24.68 38.86 -5.09
N ILE A 700 -24.34 38.44 -6.31
CA ILE A 700 -23.03 38.64 -6.93
C ILE A 700 -23.24 39.55 -8.15
N GLU A 701 -22.57 40.70 -8.18
CA GLU A 701 -22.66 41.68 -9.29
C GLU A 701 -24.11 42.09 -9.65
N GLY A 702 -25.02 42.10 -8.68
CA GLY A 702 -26.44 42.42 -8.89
C GLY A 702 -27.30 41.26 -9.43
N ARG A 703 -26.75 40.06 -9.53
CA ARG A 703 -27.49 38.81 -9.82
C ARG A 703 -27.74 38.05 -8.53
N THR A 704 -28.93 37.47 -8.38
CA THR A 704 -29.16 36.49 -7.32
C THR A 704 -28.65 35.14 -7.78
N CYS A 705 -27.66 34.60 -7.08
CA CYS A 705 -27.05 33.31 -7.35
C CYS A 705 -27.44 32.31 -6.27
N VAL A 706 -27.76 31.09 -6.70
CA VAL A 706 -28.14 29.95 -5.85
C VAL A 706 -27.37 28.72 -6.29
N SER A 707 -27.25 27.72 -5.42
CA SER A 707 -26.63 26.44 -5.75
C SER A 707 -27.32 25.79 -6.93
N ALA A 708 -26.56 25.54 -8.00
CA ALA A 708 -27.08 25.06 -9.27
C ALA A 708 -27.73 23.69 -9.14
N ARG A 709 -27.12 22.80 -8.35
CA ARG A 709 -27.64 21.47 -8.04
C ARG A 709 -29.03 21.53 -7.41
N PHE A 710 -29.22 22.37 -6.40
CA PHE A 710 -30.49 22.46 -5.69
C PHE A 710 -31.56 23.12 -6.53
N LEU A 711 -31.21 24.10 -7.35
CA LEU A 711 -32.14 24.71 -8.29
C LEU A 711 -32.55 23.74 -9.41
N ALA A 712 -31.63 22.89 -9.90
CA ALA A 712 -31.94 21.83 -10.85
C ALA A 712 -32.98 20.85 -10.28
N ILE A 713 -32.74 20.37 -9.06
CA ILE A 713 -33.65 19.48 -8.33
C ILE A 713 -35.02 20.15 -8.17
N ALA A 714 -35.07 21.42 -7.78
CA ALA A 714 -36.31 22.15 -7.57
C ALA A 714 -37.14 22.36 -8.85
N LEU A 715 -36.46 22.44 -10.00
CA LEU A 715 -37.09 22.57 -11.32
C LEU A 715 -37.33 21.21 -12.00
N GLY A 716 -36.88 20.10 -11.41
CA GLY A 716 -37.00 18.76 -11.99
C GLY A 716 -36.12 18.55 -13.22
N LEU A 717 -34.93 19.18 -13.24
CA LEU A 717 -33.99 19.14 -14.36
C LEU A 717 -32.78 18.28 -14.03
N ASP A 718 -32.27 17.56 -15.03
CA ASP A 718 -30.96 16.94 -14.95
C ASP A 718 -29.86 17.97 -15.23
N MET A 719 -28.76 17.87 -14.49
CA MET A 719 -27.66 18.84 -14.55
C MET A 719 -26.32 18.14 -14.71
N GLN A 720 -25.53 18.59 -15.69
CA GLN A 720 -24.12 18.22 -15.85
C GLN A 720 -23.21 19.45 -15.76
N VAL A 721 -22.00 19.27 -15.24
CA VAL A 721 -20.99 20.33 -15.18
C VAL A 721 -19.86 19.96 -16.15
N ASN A 722 -19.75 20.71 -17.25
CA ASN A 722 -18.76 20.48 -18.30
C ASN A 722 -17.86 21.72 -18.43
N ASN A 723 -16.57 21.58 -18.10
CA ASN A 723 -15.56 22.65 -18.21
C ASN A 723 -15.98 24.01 -17.58
N GLY A 724 -16.66 23.98 -16.43
CA GLY A 724 -17.11 25.19 -15.72
C GLY A 724 -18.43 25.79 -16.23
N ALA A 725 -19.00 25.25 -17.31
CA ALA A 725 -20.37 25.54 -17.73
C ALA A 725 -21.34 24.51 -17.14
N ILE A 726 -22.56 24.95 -16.84
CA ILE A 726 -23.65 24.05 -16.44
C ILE A 726 -24.52 23.77 -17.66
N GLU A 727 -24.77 22.50 -17.91
CA GLU A 727 -25.72 22.01 -18.90
C GLU A 727 -26.94 21.45 -18.19
N PHE A 728 -28.09 22.08 -18.42
CA PHE A 728 -29.39 21.55 -18.02
C PHE A 728 -29.95 20.74 -19.17
N ILE A 729 -30.42 19.53 -18.87
CA ILE A 729 -31.02 18.61 -19.82
C ILE A 729 -32.53 18.61 -19.53
N ILE A 730 -33.33 19.05 -20.51
CA ILE A 730 -34.80 19.00 -20.49
C ILE A 730 -35.29 17.75 -21.19
#